data_AF-A0A957NKZ2-F1
#
_entry.id   AF-A0A957NKZ2-F1
#
_cell.length_a   1.000
_cell.length_b   1.000
_cell.length_c   1.000
_cell.angle_alpha   90.00
_cell.angle_beta   90.00
_cell.angle_gamma   90.00
#
_symmetry.space_group_name_H-M   'P 1'
#
loop_
_entity.id
_entity.type
_entity.pdbx_description
1 polymer ?
#
loop_
_entity_poly.entity_id
_entity_poly.type
_entity_poly.pdbx_seq_one_letter_code
_entity_poly.pdbx_strand_id
1 'polypeptide(L)'
;MNNYTFLIRRLAHLALLTPLVLLLTLCLVAKPALAQDPNFDQIGDPLHGEYELFTVDDLVIFRTKPVTDSTTSLPGSQVENFVLETANEKISMQTKQAVVTAPCFIPTIQDPSYGSPGPALQPQKTRVGRFFNLGYDVIVTLAPTANAQGDTCATTDGSPNMALYIHDIHATANVTSPFTMPAVWSAVAMDDFTLDGFDDLLIMNGSELFVATAADVNDASARMTFGPKISVTPTPVTRYDPSTGDFNGDGLVDVAWISENLQMHFATVCPSPVAGTVCAGAEPLAVIVDPLNAGTSDIVLNKDANDCFAILQGEVTITAGQFTSTPVSQLITIDLVQKNQVGQFPKCAYKIHWYEFDKNFKTTEIQSVILLDSPVSQDIKPINFYARSARLNWFDDAEQAIIAVGSPTTSSFLYTVSFANAKMTVFQVAVPADYINGMAIGRFASIADNPNTQTGFNQQIAILRNNGAVEIYGMSNPPNDFTPKLLTSTTLNGALGFKSRGAYEHTWQSWLVAGDLQGRSARLGAPTVVRMTSHSQPSVILGAPPMHVDYIQPDASTSADWDIVNFSVIPSGFNAQYDMTQTNSNQSSNTNKTSYTYATKLETEASAGLKLPYLPDIAGSIKTTAEDKYETVNDENTFTQGEFTYNAATTTGFGDEIWYSRSSFNVYAYPVLGQTVCPADNSNCSAAEEEQLYVMFSGPDNSAAGPAAGATTEWYQPVHEPGNIFSYPWNETQLRQQMGAIDLLSGPQHFYTDDSSQAQTLSWRSGEGQDLTVGTINNHSDDTEYSMTAELSIGEVVEVGAKGSINYNESSAISTMNQSTSSIGASQGIAIAKPNSFLKFALYQYRVEPFIFGRTPPANVVDNVKLTESLQTYGPLQAAFAANPVDSGSGSWWRNSNNPYRQNIDVALNHPVRWSKTTQQNALNCLDGSYCVDFNDPEPNNLWNSEFYWMRGLFVTVNSLNGPQRIQAKEGDTIFLQARVYNYSLKDMAADALIKMRFYRQEVDGTNPTGNSVLIDEVTVGSLPGFNSDTNPDTPN
;
A
#
# COMPACT_ATOMS: atom_id res chain seq x y z
N MET A 1 -32.93 -28.91 65.98
CA MET A 1 -32.92 -27.61 65.26
C MET A 1 -31.63 -27.36 64.46
N ASN A 2 -30.85 -28.39 64.08
CA ASN A 2 -29.57 -28.20 63.33
C ASN A 2 -29.59 -28.67 61.86
N ASN A 3 -30.69 -29.25 61.38
CA ASN A 3 -30.79 -29.74 59.99
C ASN A 3 -31.50 -28.76 59.03
N TYR A 4 -32.18 -27.73 59.54
CA TYR A 4 -32.84 -26.71 58.70
C TYR A 4 -31.86 -25.59 58.27
N THR A 5 -30.87 -25.26 59.10
CA THR A 5 -29.88 -24.21 58.82
C THR A 5 -28.85 -24.63 57.76
N PHE A 6 -28.59 -25.94 57.63
CA PHE A 6 -27.65 -26.49 56.65
C PHE A 6 -28.27 -26.56 55.24
N LEU A 7 -29.59 -26.81 55.14
CA LEU A 7 -30.31 -26.85 53.87
C LEU A 7 -30.54 -25.44 53.29
N ILE A 8 -30.81 -24.44 54.14
CA ILE A 8 -30.99 -23.04 53.73
C ILE A 8 -29.68 -22.41 53.26
N ARG A 9 -28.52 -22.77 53.84
CA ARG A 9 -27.20 -22.31 53.35
C ARG A 9 -26.82 -22.90 51.99
N ARG A 10 -27.15 -24.16 51.70
CA ARG A 10 -26.93 -24.75 50.37
C ARG A 10 -27.89 -24.18 49.31
N LEU A 11 -29.14 -23.89 49.66
CA LEU A 11 -30.09 -23.23 48.76
C LEU A 11 -29.72 -21.76 48.47
N ALA A 12 -29.17 -21.03 49.45
CA ALA A 12 -28.68 -19.66 49.24
C ALA A 12 -27.38 -19.61 48.38
N HIS A 13 -26.46 -20.57 48.54
CA HIS A 13 -25.30 -20.67 47.65
C HIS A 13 -25.68 -21.14 46.23
N LEU A 14 -26.65 -22.03 46.08
CA LEU A 14 -27.13 -22.46 44.76
C LEU A 14 -27.89 -21.35 44.01
N ALA A 15 -28.60 -20.47 44.73
CA ALA A 15 -29.30 -19.31 44.18
C ALA A 15 -28.37 -18.11 43.82
N LEU A 16 -27.16 -18.05 44.38
CA LEU A 16 -26.13 -17.06 44.01
C LEU A 16 -25.20 -17.57 42.89
N LEU A 17 -25.00 -18.89 42.79
CA LEU A 17 -24.22 -19.53 41.72
C LEU A 17 -25.00 -19.62 40.40
N THR A 18 -26.34 -19.69 40.41
CA THR A 18 -27.13 -19.76 39.18
C THR A 18 -27.06 -18.50 38.31
N PRO A 19 -27.20 -17.26 38.82
CA PRO A 19 -27.02 -16.07 38.01
C PRO A 19 -25.54 -15.84 37.62
N LEU A 20 -24.57 -16.30 38.41
CA LEU A 20 -23.13 -16.17 38.09
C LEU A 20 -22.70 -17.17 37.00
N VAL A 21 -23.21 -18.42 37.04
CA VAL A 21 -23.01 -19.41 35.99
C VAL A 21 -23.83 -19.05 34.75
N LEU A 22 -25.02 -18.44 34.88
CA LEU A 22 -25.78 -17.91 33.74
C LEU A 22 -25.10 -16.67 33.13
N LEU A 23 -24.45 -15.80 33.92
CA LEU A 23 -23.61 -14.71 33.41
C LEU A 23 -22.34 -15.24 32.73
N LEU A 24 -21.67 -16.25 33.29
CA LEU A 24 -20.52 -16.90 32.66
C LEU A 24 -20.92 -17.69 31.40
N THR A 25 -22.07 -18.34 31.37
CA THR A 25 -22.56 -19.06 30.17
C THR A 25 -23.16 -18.12 29.13
N LEU A 26 -23.74 -16.97 29.50
CA LEU A 26 -24.08 -15.90 28.55
C LEU A 26 -22.83 -15.19 28.01
N CYS A 27 -21.74 -15.08 28.79
CA CYS A 27 -20.43 -14.61 28.30
C CYS A 27 -19.67 -15.68 27.48
N LEU A 28 -19.98 -16.98 27.64
CA LEU A 28 -19.38 -18.08 26.87
C LEU A 28 -20.19 -18.50 25.63
N VAL A 29 -21.47 -18.10 25.52
CA VAL A 29 -22.37 -18.43 24.39
C VAL A 29 -22.76 -17.19 23.58
N ALA A 30 -22.56 -15.97 24.09
CA ALA A 30 -22.30 -14.85 23.21
C ALA A 30 -20.85 -14.95 22.73
N LYS A 31 -20.60 -15.87 21.78
CA LYS A 31 -19.69 -15.44 20.71
C LYS A 31 -20.33 -14.13 20.24
N PRO A 32 -19.65 -12.96 20.23
CA PRO A 32 -20.07 -11.95 19.28
C PRO A 32 -20.27 -12.73 17.98
N ALA A 33 -21.36 -12.50 17.24
CA ALA A 33 -21.27 -12.78 15.82
C ALA A 33 -19.95 -12.11 15.45
N LEU A 34 -18.90 -12.91 15.20
CA LEU A 34 -17.67 -12.39 14.62
C LEU A 34 -18.27 -11.70 13.40
N ALA A 35 -18.25 -10.37 13.43
CA ALA A 35 -18.42 -9.60 12.22
C ALA A 35 -17.53 -10.34 11.25
N GLN A 36 -18.15 -10.90 10.21
CA GLN A 36 -17.49 -11.72 9.20
C GLN A 36 -16.11 -11.11 9.00
N ASP A 37 -15.04 -11.84 9.36
CA ASP A 37 -13.67 -11.30 9.33
C ASP A 37 -13.55 -10.55 8.01
N PRO A 38 -13.21 -9.24 8.01
CA PRO A 38 -13.39 -8.43 6.82
C PRO A 38 -12.65 -9.11 5.67
N ASN A 39 -13.35 -9.33 4.56
CA ASN A 39 -12.75 -9.98 3.42
C ASN A 39 -11.95 -8.93 2.64
N PHE A 40 -10.65 -8.81 2.93
CA PHE A 40 -9.79 -7.80 2.31
C PHE A 40 -9.37 -8.15 0.88
N ASP A 41 -9.83 -9.30 0.32
CA ASP A 41 -9.86 -9.54 -1.13
C ASP A 41 -10.59 -8.40 -1.90
N GLN A 42 -11.40 -7.59 -1.19
CA GLN A 42 -12.21 -6.51 -1.76
C GLN A 42 -11.55 -5.13 -1.76
N ILE A 43 -10.39 -4.93 -1.11
CA ILE A 43 -9.66 -3.66 -1.25
C ILE A 43 -8.89 -3.70 -2.56
N GLY A 44 -9.38 -2.95 -3.55
CA GLY A 44 -8.71 -2.75 -4.84
C GLY A 44 -7.61 -1.70 -4.77
N ASP A 45 -7.84 -0.64 -3.98
CA ASP A 45 -6.96 0.52 -3.84
C ASP A 45 -7.02 1.08 -2.41
N PRO A 46 -5.98 0.90 -1.56
CA PRO A 46 -5.94 1.48 -0.21
C PRO A 46 -5.79 3.01 -0.17
N LEU A 47 -5.51 3.66 -1.29
CA LEU A 47 -5.40 5.13 -1.37
C LEU A 47 -6.74 5.80 -1.70
N HIS A 48 -7.81 5.04 -1.98
CA HIS A 48 -9.14 5.57 -2.29
C HIS A 48 -9.11 6.65 -3.39
N GLY A 49 -8.29 6.47 -4.43
CA GLY A 49 -8.10 7.42 -5.53
C GLY A 49 -7.14 8.59 -5.26
N GLU A 50 -6.54 8.68 -4.07
CA GLU A 50 -5.56 9.71 -3.75
C GLU A 50 -4.17 9.42 -4.34
N TYR A 51 -4.05 9.61 -5.65
CA TYR A 51 -2.84 9.31 -6.40
C TYR A 51 -1.80 10.43 -6.42
N GLU A 52 -2.10 11.60 -5.87
CA GLU A 52 -1.18 12.73 -5.86
C GLU A 52 -0.20 12.63 -4.67
N LEU A 53 1.10 12.51 -4.95
CA LEU A 53 2.14 12.55 -3.91
C LEU A 53 2.49 13.99 -3.53
N PHE A 54 2.72 14.85 -4.52
CA PHE A 54 2.85 16.29 -4.36
C PHE A 54 2.72 16.99 -5.71
N THR A 55 2.26 18.24 -5.69
CA THR A 55 2.19 19.09 -6.88
C THR A 55 3.26 20.16 -6.91
N VAL A 56 3.67 20.59 -8.10
CA VAL A 56 4.44 21.81 -8.35
C VAL A 56 4.00 22.38 -9.70
N ASP A 57 3.03 23.28 -9.63
CA ASP A 57 2.20 23.64 -10.77
C ASP A 57 2.68 24.90 -11.48
N ASP A 58 2.36 24.97 -12.76
CA ASP A 58 2.37 26.17 -13.57
C ASP A 58 0.96 26.70 -13.76
N LEU A 59 0.83 27.85 -14.42
CA LEU A 59 -0.47 28.46 -14.69
C LEU A 59 -0.69 28.59 -16.19
N VAL A 60 -1.90 28.26 -16.64
CA VAL A 60 -2.34 28.52 -18.01
C VAL A 60 -3.51 29.48 -17.98
N ILE A 61 -3.36 30.59 -18.71
CA ILE A 61 -4.46 31.50 -19.01
C ILE A 61 -4.99 31.13 -20.38
N PHE A 62 -6.29 30.87 -20.49
CA PHE A 62 -6.91 30.69 -21.80
C PHE A 62 -7.90 31.80 -22.09
N ARG A 63 -7.91 32.26 -23.33
CA ARG A 63 -8.86 33.26 -23.80
C ARG A 63 -9.14 33.13 -25.28
N THR A 64 -10.39 33.37 -25.65
CA THR A 64 -10.80 33.55 -27.03
C THR A 64 -10.62 34.98 -27.49
N LYS A 65 -9.86 35.21 -28.56
CA LYS A 65 -9.64 36.56 -29.11
C LYS A 65 -10.95 37.12 -29.68
N PRO A 66 -11.45 38.27 -29.20
CA PRO A 66 -12.67 38.86 -29.74
C PRO A 66 -12.44 39.37 -31.17
N VAL A 67 -13.30 38.96 -32.11
CA VAL A 67 -13.34 39.47 -33.48
C VAL A 67 -13.82 40.92 -33.42
N THR A 68 -12.87 41.86 -33.41
CA THR A 68 -13.14 43.28 -33.10
C THR A 68 -13.49 44.12 -34.33
N ASP A 69 -13.78 43.51 -35.48
CA ASP A 69 -14.11 44.26 -36.68
C ASP A 69 -15.07 43.49 -37.60
N SER A 70 -16.31 43.96 -37.72
CA SER A 70 -17.29 43.43 -38.67
C SER A 70 -16.98 43.83 -40.13
N THR A 71 -15.91 44.60 -40.38
CA THR A 71 -15.61 45.18 -41.69
C THR A 71 -14.33 44.67 -42.34
N THR A 72 -13.52 43.85 -41.65
CA THR A 72 -12.34 43.22 -42.24
C THR A 72 -12.41 41.71 -42.12
N SER A 73 -12.33 41.02 -43.26
CA SER A 73 -12.23 39.57 -43.38
C SER A 73 -10.92 39.07 -42.73
N LEU A 74 -10.90 38.93 -41.40
CA LEU A 74 -9.82 38.23 -40.70
C LEU A 74 -10.09 36.71 -40.75
N PRO A 75 -9.05 35.90 -41.03
CA PRO A 75 -9.19 34.45 -41.05
C PRO A 75 -9.19 33.90 -39.60
N GLY A 76 -10.33 33.35 -39.17
CA GLY A 76 -10.44 32.53 -37.95
C GLY A 76 -10.57 33.29 -36.63
N SER A 77 -11.40 32.77 -35.71
CA SER A 77 -11.27 33.08 -34.27
C SER A 77 -10.11 32.28 -33.71
N GLN A 78 -9.30 32.86 -32.82
CA GLN A 78 -8.16 32.16 -32.21
C GLN A 78 -8.40 32.01 -30.72
N VAL A 79 -8.22 30.78 -30.20
CA VAL A 79 -8.04 30.55 -28.76
C VAL A 79 -6.57 30.80 -28.47
N GLU A 80 -6.29 31.70 -27.54
CA GLU A 80 -4.95 32.04 -27.08
C GLU A 80 -4.76 31.41 -25.70
N ASN A 81 -3.78 30.51 -25.60
CA ASN A 81 -3.30 29.96 -24.34
C ASN A 81 -2.00 30.70 -23.97
N PHE A 82 -1.91 31.23 -22.76
CA PHE A 82 -0.69 31.82 -22.21
C PHE A 82 -0.18 30.91 -21.11
N VAL A 83 0.98 30.31 -21.33
CA VAL A 83 1.63 29.45 -20.34
C VAL A 83 2.53 30.33 -19.48
N LEU A 84 2.33 30.25 -18.17
CA LEU A 84 3.05 31.00 -17.15
C LEU A 84 3.80 30.00 -16.27
N GLU A 85 5.05 29.73 -16.62
CA GLU A 85 5.89 28.86 -15.81
C GLU A 85 6.18 29.54 -14.47
N THR A 86 6.07 28.82 -13.38
CA THR A 86 6.28 29.32 -12.02
C THR A 86 7.62 28.85 -11.47
N ALA A 87 8.22 29.62 -10.56
CA ALA A 87 9.33 29.18 -9.73
C ALA A 87 9.45 30.10 -8.52
N ASN A 88 9.67 29.53 -7.33
CA ASN A 88 9.80 30.30 -6.07
C ASN A 88 8.62 31.25 -5.84
N GLU A 89 7.40 30.74 -6.02
CA GLU A 89 6.13 31.46 -5.82
C GLU A 89 5.97 32.65 -6.77
N LYS A 90 6.63 32.63 -7.94
CA LYS A 90 6.61 33.73 -8.92
C LYS A 90 6.48 33.20 -10.34
N ILE A 91 5.92 34.03 -11.23
CA ILE A 91 5.96 33.76 -12.66
C ILE A 91 7.39 33.98 -13.16
N SER A 92 8.01 32.92 -13.67
CA SER A 92 9.39 32.89 -14.16
C SER A 92 9.47 33.06 -15.67
N MET A 93 8.50 32.51 -16.42
CA MET A 93 8.40 32.62 -17.87
C MET A 93 6.95 32.87 -18.31
N GLN A 94 6.78 33.49 -19.48
CA GLN A 94 5.48 33.69 -20.11
C GLN A 94 5.59 33.40 -21.60
N THR A 95 4.85 32.41 -22.08
CA THR A 95 4.76 32.08 -23.50
C THR A 95 3.32 32.16 -23.98
N LYS A 96 3.14 32.39 -25.28
CA LYS A 96 1.82 32.46 -25.91
C LYS A 96 1.74 31.41 -26.99
N GLN A 97 0.68 30.65 -26.95
CA GLN A 97 0.27 29.72 -27.98
C GLN A 97 -1.11 30.10 -28.52
N ALA A 98 -1.35 29.84 -29.80
CA ALA A 98 -2.67 30.04 -30.40
C ALA A 98 -3.15 28.74 -31.05
N VAL A 99 -4.40 28.38 -30.77
CA VAL A 99 -5.15 27.37 -31.50
C VAL A 99 -6.01 28.10 -32.54
N VAL A 100 -5.79 27.78 -33.81
CA VAL A 100 -6.55 28.37 -34.91
C VAL A 100 -7.90 27.66 -35.02
N THR A 101 -8.98 28.39 -34.80
CA THR A 101 -10.36 27.85 -34.84
C THR A 101 -11.21 28.61 -35.85
N ALA A 102 -12.31 28.01 -36.30
CA ALA A 102 -13.29 28.74 -37.08
C ALA A 102 -13.88 29.93 -36.29
N PRO A 103 -14.24 31.03 -36.96
CA PRO A 103 -14.97 32.13 -36.34
C PRO A 103 -16.45 31.75 -36.23
N CYS A 104 -16.78 30.87 -35.28
CA CYS A 104 -18.17 30.62 -34.96
C CYS A 104 -18.72 31.71 -34.06
N PHE A 105 -19.97 32.10 -34.28
CA PHE A 105 -20.67 33.05 -33.45
C PHE A 105 -22.02 32.48 -33.04
N ILE A 106 -22.21 32.14 -31.76
CA ILE A 106 -23.53 31.70 -31.30
C ILE A 106 -24.38 32.95 -31.01
N PRO A 107 -25.44 33.23 -31.80
CA PRO A 107 -26.28 34.38 -31.59
C PRO A 107 -26.98 34.24 -30.23
N THR A 108 -26.91 35.29 -29.44
CA THR A 108 -27.52 35.31 -28.12
C THR A 108 -29.02 35.15 -28.18
N ILE A 109 -29.59 34.45 -27.20
CA ILE A 109 -30.97 34.71 -26.78
C ILE A 109 -31.03 36.20 -26.43
N GLN A 110 -31.90 36.97 -27.10
CA GLN A 110 -32.20 38.34 -26.68
C GLN A 110 -32.69 38.27 -25.24
N ASP A 111 -31.88 38.74 -24.29
CA ASP A 111 -32.39 39.07 -22.96
C ASP A 111 -33.31 40.29 -23.14
N PRO A 112 -34.64 40.17 -22.95
CA PRO A 112 -35.57 41.28 -23.16
C PRO A 112 -35.28 42.48 -22.24
N SER A 113 -34.49 42.27 -21.18
CA SER A 113 -34.17 43.25 -20.14
C SER A 113 -33.07 44.22 -20.56
N TYR A 114 -32.25 43.86 -21.55
CA TYR A 114 -31.18 44.70 -22.12
C TYR A 114 -31.39 44.81 -23.63
N GLY A 115 -31.68 46.01 -24.14
CA GLY A 115 -31.88 46.27 -25.59
C GLY A 115 -30.62 46.09 -26.46
N SER A 116 -29.67 45.25 -26.06
CA SER A 116 -28.39 44.95 -26.70
C SER A 116 -28.17 43.43 -26.74
N PRO A 117 -27.59 42.86 -27.82
CA PRO A 117 -27.26 41.44 -27.88
C PRO A 117 -26.35 41.06 -26.70
N GLY A 118 -26.64 39.93 -26.05
CA GLY A 118 -25.83 39.46 -24.92
C GLY A 118 -24.41 39.06 -25.35
N PRO A 119 -23.54 38.62 -24.42
CA PRO A 119 -22.25 38.06 -24.78
C PRO A 119 -22.42 36.77 -25.60
N ALA A 120 -21.71 36.65 -26.72
CA ALA A 120 -21.66 35.43 -27.52
C ALA A 120 -21.00 34.32 -26.72
N LEU A 121 -21.68 33.17 -26.63
CA LEU A 121 -21.19 32.03 -25.87
C LEU A 121 -20.18 31.25 -26.71
N GLN A 122 -19.09 30.87 -26.05
CA GLN A 122 -17.92 30.31 -26.68
C GLN A 122 -17.80 28.84 -26.23
N PRO A 123 -17.94 27.85 -27.15
CA PRO A 123 -17.83 26.43 -26.81
C PRO A 123 -16.44 26.03 -26.32
N GLN A 124 -15.45 26.93 -26.43
CA GLN A 124 -14.07 26.61 -26.13
C GLN A 124 -13.83 26.44 -24.63
N LYS A 125 -13.12 25.38 -24.26
CA LYS A 125 -12.73 25.06 -22.87
C LYS A 125 -11.29 24.59 -22.86
N THR A 126 -10.50 25.06 -21.89
CA THR A 126 -9.13 24.57 -21.68
C THR A 126 -9.02 23.93 -20.31
N ARG A 127 -8.33 22.80 -20.26
CA ARG A 127 -7.92 22.08 -19.05
C ARG A 127 -6.43 21.72 -19.17
N VAL A 128 -5.79 21.44 -18.04
CA VAL A 128 -4.40 20.99 -17.97
C VAL A 128 -4.39 19.79 -17.05
N GLY A 129 -3.82 18.68 -17.51
CA GLY A 129 -3.82 17.42 -16.76
C GLY A 129 -2.93 16.34 -17.39
N ARG A 130 -2.86 15.20 -16.71
CA ARG A 130 -2.00 14.05 -17.02
C ARG A 130 -2.74 13.03 -17.90
N PHE A 131 -2.80 13.27 -19.21
CA PHE A 131 -3.48 12.36 -20.16
C PHE A 131 -2.59 11.21 -20.67
N PHE A 132 -1.28 11.32 -20.50
CA PHE A 132 -0.29 10.39 -21.04
C PHE A 132 0.76 10.08 -19.99
N ASN A 133 1.48 8.96 -20.17
CA ASN A 133 2.58 8.52 -19.34
C ASN A 133 3.83 9.39 -19.56
N LEU A 134 3.70 10.65 -19.13
CA LEU A 134 4.71 11.70 -19.18
C LEU A 134 4.97 12.18 -17.75
N GLY A 135 6.18 12.70 -17.52
CA GLY A 135 6.55 13.30 -16.24
C GLY A 135 5.81 14.61 -15.95
N TYR A 136 5.05 15.15 -16.91
CA TYR A 136 4.39 16.45 -16.91
C TYR A 136 2.98 16.39 -17.53
N ASP A 137 2.18 17.43 -17.31
CA ASP A 137 0.83 17.61 -17.83
C ASP A 137 0.82 18.20 -19.25
N VAL A 138 -0.30 17.98 -19.94
CA VAL A 138 -0.57 18.57 -21.27
C VAL A 138 -1.74 19.54 -21.21
N ILE A 139 -1.75 20.50 -22.14
CA ILE A 139 -2.85 21.45 -22.27
C ILE A 139 -3.87 20.89 -23.26
N VAL A 140 -5.12 20.68 -22.81
CA VAL A 140 -6.20 20.21 -23.67
C VAL A 140 -7.23 21.31 -23.87
N THR A 141 -7.42 21.73 -25.11
CA THR A 141 -8.40 22.74 -25.52
C THR A 141 -9.49 22.11 -26.37
N LEU A 142 -10.72 22.06 -25.86
CA LEU A 142 -11.93 21.84 -26.66
C LEU A 142 -12.19 23.09 -27.50
N ALA A 143 -12.30 22.96 -28.83
CA ALA A 143 -12.57 24.09 -29.71
C ALA A 143 -13.16 23.67 -31.06
N PRO A 144 -13.82 24.59 -31.80
CA PRO A 144 -14.25 24.35 -33.17
C PRO A 144 -13.08 24.00 -34.09
N THR A 145 -13.32 23.12 -35.07
CA THR A 145 -12.35 22.85 -36.12
C THR A 145 -12.19 24.08 -37.03
N ALA A 146 -11.07 24.20 -37.72
CA ALA A 146 -10.84 25.31 -38.66
C ALA A 146 -11.86 25.35 -39.81
N ASN A 147 -12.54 24.23 -40.09
CA ASN A 147 -13.52 24.09 -41.18
C ASN A 147 -14.96 24.32 -40.73
N ALA A 148 -15.24 24.43 -39.42
CA ALA A 148 -16.58 24.72 -38.91
C ALA A 148 -17.06 26.10 -39.38
N GLN A 149 -18.38 26.27 -39.61
CA GLN A 149 -18.92 27.50 -40.18
C GLN A 149 -20.26 27.90 -39.55
N GLY A 150 -20.59 29.18 -39.67
CA GLY A 150 -21.88 29.74 -39.28
C GLY A 150 -22.13 29.79 -37.77
N ASP A 151 -23.39 30.03 -37.44
CA ASP A 151 -23.83 30.44 -36.11
C ASP A 151 -23.91 29.29 -35.08
N THR A 152 -23.83 28.05 -35.54
CA THR A 152 -23.90 26.83 -34.71
C THR A 152 -22.59 26.03 -34.72
N CYS A 153 -21.52 26.59 -35.29
CA CYS A 153 -20.33 25.82 -35.70
C CYS A 153 -20.68 24.54 -36.45
N ALA A 154 -21.71 24.53 -37.31
CA ALA A 154 -22.03 23.33 -38.06
C ALA A 154 -21.09 23.17 -39.26
N THR A 155 -20.91 21.93 -39.71
CA THR A 155 -20.34 21.61 -41.02
C THR A 155 -21.48 21.19 -41.93
N THR A 156 -21.46 21.63 -43.19
CA THR A 156 -22.54 21.35 -44.15
C THR A 156 -22.45 19.96 -44.76
N ASP A 157 -21.31 19.29 -44.61
CA ASP A 157 -20.98 17.97 -45.17
C ASP A 157 -20.93 16.85 -44.11
N GLY A 158 -21.22 17.16 -42.84
CA GLY A 158 -21.15 16.21 -41.73
C GLY A 158 -19.74 15.93 -41.22
N SER A 159 -18.72 16.67 -41.70
CA SER A 159 -17.36 16.57 -41.17
C SER A 159 -17.26 17.01 -39.70
N PRO A 160 -16.22 16.59 -38.96
CA PRO A 160 -16.04 17.01 -37.57
C PRO A 160 -16.01 18.53 -37.40
N ASN A 161 -16.86 19.02 -36.52
CA ASN A 161 -17.02 20.44 -36.28
C ASN A 161 -16.36 20.92 -34.98
N MET A 162 -16.01 19.98 -34.09
CA MET A 162 -15.29 20.20 -32.85
C MET A 162 -14.02 19.33 -32.80
N ALA A 163 -13.05 19.72 -31.98
CA ALA A 163 -11.88 18.91 -31.70
C ALA A 163 -11.34 19.17 -30.29
N LEU A 164 -10.67 18.15 -29.73
CA LEU A 164 -9.74 18.32 -28.63
C LEU A 164 -8.35 18.59 -29.23
N TYR A 165 -7.79 19.76 -28.93
CA TYR A 165 -6.43 20.14 -29.28
C TYR A 165 -5.55 19.90 -28.07
N ILE A 166 -4.64 18.95 -28.18
CA ILE A 166 -3.74 18.53 -27.11
C ILE A 166 -2.37 19.12 -27.43
N HIS A 167 -1.88 19.95 -26.54
CA HIS A 167 -0.58 20.57 -26.63
C HIS A 167 0.33 20.07 -25.52
N ASP A 168 1.37 19.36 -25.92
CA ASP A 168 2.57 19.13 -25.12
C ASP A 168 3.55 20.29 -25.40
N ILE A 169 3.95 21.01 -24.34
CA ILE A 169 4.85 22.17 -24.45
C ILE A 169 6.29 21.78 -24.77
N HIS A 170 6.66 20.51 -24.56
CA HIS A 170 7.98 19.93 -24.82
C HIS A 170 8.06 19.24 -26.18
N ALA A 171 6.91 18.89 -26.78
CA ALA A 171 6.86 18.25 -28.08
C ALA A 171 6.86 19.25 -29.26
N THR A 172 7.34 18.79 -30.41
CA THR A 172 7.32 19.59 -31.64
C THR A 172 5.98 19.57 -32.38
N ALA A 173 5.06 18.67 -32.02
CA ALA A 173 3.78 18.48 -32.71
C ALA A 173 2.63 18.35 -31.72
N ASN A 174 1.52 19.05 -32.02
CA ASN A 174 0.27 18.94 -31.27
C ASN A 174 -0.56 17.78 -31.80
N VAL A 175 -1.33 17.15 -30.92
CA VAL A 175 -2.30 16.12 -31.27
C VAL A 175 -3.67 16.78 -31.40
N THR A 176 -4.47 16.34 -32.37
CA THR A 176 -5.83 16.83 -32.57
C THR A 176 -6.78 15.65 -32.74
N SER A 177 -7.81 15.62 -31.91
CA SER A 177 -8.83 14.57 -31.89
C SER A 177 -10.18 15.17 -32.30
N PRO A 178 -10.51 15.15 -33.62
CA PRO A 178 -11.73 15.76 -34.14
C PRO A 178 -12.95 14.86 -33.93
N PHE A 179 -14.10 15.46 -33.63
CA PHE A 179 -15.38 14.78 -33.48
C PHE A 179 -16.56 15.71 -33.84
N THR A 180 -17.76 15.13 -33.98
CA THR A 180 -18.98 15.88 -34.32
C THR A 180 -19.84 16.07 -33.07
N MET A 181 -20.22 17.32 -32.78
CA MET A 181 -20.99 17.69 -31.59
C MET A 181 -21.73 19.03 -31.83
N PRO A 182 -22.97 19.22 -31.35
CA PRO A 182 -23.57 20.55 -31.28
C PRO A 182 -22.72 21.50 -30.42
N ALA A 183 -22.20 22.58 -31.02
CA ALA A 183 -21.29 23.49 -30.33
C ALA A 183 -21.99 24.49 -29.40
N VAL A 184 -23.20 24.16 -28.92
CA VAL A 184 -24.02 25.04 -28.10
C VAL A 184 -23.86 24.65 -26.62
N TRP A 185 -23.48 25.61 -25.77
CA TRP A 185 -23.35 25.46 -24.32
C TRP A 185 -22.45 24.29 -23.87
N SER A 186 -21.14 24.38 -24.11
CA SER A 186 -20.22 23.32 -23.70
C SER A 186 -19.68 23.53 -22.28
N ALA A 187 -19.60 22.46 -21.51
CA ALA A 187 -18.89 22.38 -20.23
C ALA A 187 -17.98 21.14 -20.23
N VAL A 188 -16.89 21.21 -19.48
CA VAL A 188 -15.89 20.14 -19.40
C VAL A 188 -15.52 19.92 -17.94
N ALA A 189 -15.69 18.69 -17.47
CA ALA A 189 -15.08 18.20 -16.22
C ALA A 189 -13.83 17.40 -16.59
N MET A 190 -12.81 17.43 -15.73
CA MET A 190 -11.59 16.67 -15.90
C MET A 190 -11.28 15.98 -14.58
N ASP A 191 -11.09 14.68 -14.64
CA ASP A 191 -10.73 13.82 -13.52
C ASP A 191 -10.34 12.43 -14.07
N ASP A 192 -9.81 11.54 -13.23
CA ASP A 192 -9.53 10.15 -13.59
C ASP A 192 -10.82 9.31 -13.59
N PHE A 193 -11.65 9.50 -14.63
CA PHE A 193 -12.93 8.81 -14.76
C PHE A 193 -12.79 7.32 -15.08
N THR A 194 -11.65 6.92 -15.64
CA THR A 194 -11.35 5.52 -15.97
C THR A 194 -10.67 4.75 -14.85
N LEU A 195 -10.24 5.44 -13.79
CA LEU A 195 -9.48 4.90 -12.66
C LEU A 195 -8.17 4.24 -13.10
N ASP A 196 -7.57 4.75 -14.18
CA ASP A 196 -6.33 4.24 -14.75
C ASP A 196 -5.09 5.05 -14.31
N GLY A 197 -5.30 6.11 -13.52
CA GLY A 197 -4.30 7.04 -13.04
C GLY A 197 -4.10 8.27 -13.92
N PHE A 198 -4.74 8.32 -15.11
CA PHE A 198 -4.65 9.42 -16.06
C PHE A 198 -5.94 10.23 -16.08
N ASP A 199 -5.81 11.51 -16.39
CA ASP A 199 -6.98 12.39 -16.48
C ASP A 199 -7.78 12.11 -17.76
N ASP A 200 -9.10 12.15 -17.61
CA ASP A 200 -10.10 12.03 -18.66
C ASP A 200 -10.93 13.31 -18.75
N LEU A 201 -11.78 13.41 -19.79
CA LEU A 201 -12.69 14.54 -19.95
C LEU A 201 -14.13 14.08 -20.07
N LEU A 202 -15.00 14.57 -19.18
CA LEU A 202 -16.44 14.55 -19.41
C LEU A 202 -16.82 15.80 -20.18
N ILE A 203 -17.33 15.62 -21.41
CA ILE A 203 -17.77 16.69 -22.29
C ILE A 203 -19.29 16.75 -22.29
N MET A 204 -19.83 17.90 -21.90
CA MET A 204 -21.27 18.16 -21.88
C MET A 204 -21.61 19.27 -22.85
N ASN A 205 -22.73 19.15 -23.55
CA ASN A 205 -23.31 20.25 -24.31
C ASN A 205 -24.83 20.35 -24.15
N GLY A 206 -25.46 21.24 -24.92
CA GLY A 206 -26.91 21.46 -24.94
C GLY A 206 -27.81 20.25 -25.25
N SER A 207 -27.23 19.11 -25.66
CA SER A 207 -27.95 17.96 -26.22
C SER A 207 -27.36 16.60 -25.88
N GLU A 208 -26.05 16.51 -25.62
CA GLU A 208 -25.35 15.26 -25.36
C GLU A 208 -24.26 15.38 -24.28
N LEU A 209 -23.97 14.24 -23.67
CA LEU A 209 -22.93 14.01 -22.66
C LEU A 209 -22.12 12.76 -23.04
N PHE A 210 -20.78 12.83 -22.95
CA PHE A 210 -19.89 11.69 -23.22
C PHE A 210 -18.49 11.94 -22.66
N VAL A 211 -17.70 10.88 -22.52
CA VAL A 211 -16.34 10.91 -21.98
C VAL A 211 -15.31 10.80 -23.11
N ALA A 212 -14.17 11.47 -22.97
CA ALA A 212 -13.00 11.33 -23.82
C ALA A 212 -11.78 10.96 -22.98
N THR A 213 -11.09 9.89 -23.36
CA THR A 213 -9.89 9.35 -22.71
C THR A 213 -8.77 9.15 -23.74
N ALA A 214 -7.51 9.02 -23.32
CA ALA A 214 -6.42 8.67 -24.23
C ALA A 214 -6.66 7.28 -24.85
N ALA A 215 -6.42 7.14 -26.15
CA ALA A 215 -6.55 5.83 -26.81
C ALA A 215 -5.39 4.89 -26.42
N ASP A 216 -4.22 5.45 -26.16
CA ASP A 216 -3.05 4.80 -25.59
C ASP A 216 -2.29 5.86 -24.78
N VAL A 217 -2.21 5.67 -23.47
CA VAL A 217 -1.53 6.60 -22.55
C VAL A 217 -0.02 6.66 -22.82
N ASN A 218 0.57 5.66 -23.47
CA ASN A 218 1.99 5.65 -23.83
C ASN A 218 2.27 6.20 -25.24
N ASP A 219 1.23 6.49 -26.03
CA ASP A 219 1.36 7.07 -27.37
C ASP A 219 0.35 8.20 -27.59
N ALA A 220 0.77 9.44 -27.33
CA ALA A 220 -0.06 10.62 -27.58
C ALA A 220 -0.54 10.73 -29.04
N SER A 221 0.19 10.15 -30.01
CA SER A 221 -0.22 10.18 -31.42
C SER A 221 -1.43 9.29 -31.73
N ALA A 222 -1.77 8.35 -30.83
CA ALA A 222 -2.95 7.49 -30.90
C ALA A 222 -4.28 8.25 -30.75
N ARG A 223 -4.22 9.53 -30.35
CA ARG A 223 -5.38 10.43 -30.16
C ARG A 223 -6.27 10.00 -28.98
N MET A 224 -7.45 10.62 -28.89
CA MET A 224 -8.45 10.31 -27.86
C MET A 224 -9.47 9.30 -28.38
N THR A 225 -9.92 8.43 -27.49
CA THR A 225 -11.10 7.58 -27.64
C THR A 225 -12.31 8.24 -26.98
N PHE A 226 -13.50 8.04 -27.54
CA PHE A 226 -14.74 8.64 -27.04
C PHE A 226 -15.74 7.57 -26.64
N GLY A 227 -16.33 7.72 -25.46
CA GLY A 227 -17.38 6.85 -24.94
C GLY A 227 -18.74 7.03 -25.63
N PRO A 228 -19.75 6.22 -25.24
CA PRO A 228 -21.11 6.34 -25.73
C PRO A 228 -21.70 7.73 -25.49
N LYS A 229 -22.40 8.27 -26.49
CA LYS A 229 -23.08 9.56 -26.40
C LYS A 229 -24.49 9.41 -25.87
N ILE A 230 -24.82 10.17 -24.83
CA ILE A 230 -26.14 10.13 -24.19
C ILE A 230 -26.89 11.41 -24.49
N SER A 231 -28.13 11.29 -24.98
CA SER A 231 -29.00 12.44 -25.21
C SER A 231 -29.61 12.95 -23.90
N VAL A 232 -29.45 14.26 -23.63
CA VAL A 232 -29.87 14.89 -22.36
C VAL A 232 -31.01 15.91 -22.51
N THR A 233 -31.88 15.74 -23.52
CA THR A 233 -33.08 16.57 -23.73
C THR A 233 -34.30 16.09 -22.92
N PRO A 234 -35.05 16.97 -22.22
CA PRO A 234 -34.95 18.43 -22.17
C PRO A 234 -34.22 18.90 -20.90
N THR A 235 -32.95 19.32 -21.05
CA THR A 235 -32.08 19.97 -20.05
C THR A 235 -31.66 19.16 -18.83
N PRO A 236 -30.34 18.96 -18.72
CA PRO A 236 -29.59 19.64 -17.67
C PRO A 236 -28.31 20.28 -18.25
N VAL A 237 -28.44 21.35 -19.03
CA VAL A 237 -27.31 22.08 -19.60
C VAL A 237 -26.72 23.02 -18.54
N THR A 238 -25.40 23.06 -18.36
CA THR A 238 -24.75 23.99 -17.41
C THR A 238 -24.00 25.12 -18.11
N ARG A 239 -24.01 26.30 -17.46
CA ARG A 239 -23.17 27.45 -17.83
C ARG A 239 -21.91 27.54 -16.98
N TYR A 240 -21.88 26.79 -15.87
CA TYR A 240 -20.88 26.89 -14.83
C TYR A 240 -19.87 25.75 -14.96
N ASP A 241 -18.71 25.90 -14.32
CA ASP A 241 -17.78 24.77 -14.22
C ASP A 241 -18.43 23.67 -13.36
N PRO A 242 -18.47 22.42 -13.85
CA PRO A 242 -18.85 21.27 -13.02
C PRO A 242 -17.79 21.01 -11.95
N SER A 243 -18.15 20.23 -10.94
CA SER A 243 -17.22 19.73 -9.93
C SER A 243 -17.22 18.21 -9.92
N THR A 244 -16.09 17.61 -9.61
CA THR A 244 -15.91 16.16 -9.55
C THR A 244 -15.59 15.69 -8.13
N GLY A 245 -15.84 14.42 -7.84
CA GLY A 245 -15.56 13.76 -6.56
C GLY A 245 -16.43 12.52 -6.37
N ASP A 246 -16.07 11.61 -5.47
CA ASP A 246 -16.90 10.45 -5.10
C ASP A 246 -17.96 10.87 -4.07
N PHE A 247 -19.18 11.22 -4.50
CA PHE A 247 -20.21 11.72 -3.57
C PHE A 247 -20.95 10.60 -2.86
N ASN A 248 -21.03 9.39 -3.42
CA ASN A 248 -21.78 8.28 -2.83
C ASN A 248 -20.90 7.28 -2.08
N GLY A 249 -19.57 7.43 -2.12
CA GLY A 249 -18.61 6.55 -1.47
C GLY A 249 -18.53 5.17 -2.11
N ASP A 250 -18.80 5.06 -3.42
CA ASP A 250 -18.72 3.79 -4.15
C ASP A 250 -17.38 3.58 -4.87
N GLY A 251 -16.44 4.52 -4.73
CA GLY A 251 -15.11 4.47 -5.31
C GLY A 251 -15.05 4.91 -6.77
N LEU A 252 -16.16 5.37 -7.36
CA LEU A 252 -16.19 5.93 -8.71
C LEU A 252 -16.22 7.46 -8.65
N VAL A 253 -15.67 8.10 -9.70
CA VAL A 253 -15.74 9.55 -9.81
C VAL A 253 -17.12 9.98 -10.31
N ASP A 254 -17.78 10.83 -9.52
CA ASP A 254 -19.00 11.50 -9.91
C ASP A 254 -18.74 12.94 -10.36
N VAL A 255 -19.71 13.49 -11.09
CA VAL A 255 -19.73 14.87 -11.55
C VAL A 255 -21.01 15.54 -11.10
N ALA A 256 -20.88 16.65 -10.38
CA ALA A 256 -21.97 17.53 -10.00
C ALA A 256 -21.98 18.79 -10.89
N TRP A 257 -23.16 19.24 -11.31
CA TRP A 257 -23.32 20.52 -12.01
C TRP A 257 -24.67 21.18 -11.77
N ILE A 258 -24.70 22.49 -11.99
CA ILE A 258 -25.92 23.29 -11.93
C ILE A 258 -26.49 23.48 -13.33
N SER A 259 -27.72 23.05 -13.55
CA SER A 259 -28.45 23.28 -14.80
C SER A 259 -28.91 24.75 -14.97
N GLU A 260 -29.36 25.11 -16.18
CA GLU A 260 -29.96 26.43 -16.44
C GLU A 260 -31.14 26.79 -15.53
N ASN A 261 -31.86 25.78 -15.02
CA ASN A 261 -32.98 25.95 -14.09
C ASN A 261 -32.55 26.02 -12.62
N LEU A 262 -31.25 26.16 -12.34
CA LEU A 262 -30.65 26.18 -10.99
C LEU A 262 -30.89 24.92 -10.16
N GLN A 263 -31.13 23.79 -10.84
CA GLN A 263 -31.20 22.48 -10.21
C GLN A 263 -29.82 21.82 -10.28
N MET A 264 -29.45 21.15 -9.18
CA MET A 264 -28.27 20.27 -9.14
C MET A 264 -28.56 18.97 -9.87
N HIS A 265 -27.58 18.49 -10.62
CA HIS A 265 -27.58 17.20 -11.30
C HIS A 265 -26.28 16.48 -11.00
N PHE A 266 -26.34 15.15 -11.06
CA PHE A 266 -25.18 14.28 -10.85
C PHE A 266 -25.01 13.34 -12.03
N ALA A 267 -23.79 12.92 -12.29
CA ALA A 267 -23.50 11.83 -13.19
C ALA A 267 -22.33 11.00 -12.67
N THR A 268 -22.42 9.69 -12.78
CA THR A 268 -21.28 8.80 -12.54
C THR A 268 -20.72 8.35 -13.88
N VAL A 269 -19.40 8.42 -14.04
CA VAL A 269 -18.73 7.84 -15.22
C VAL A 269 -18.30 6.42 -14.91
N CYS A 270 -18.65 5.49 -15.78
CA CYS A 270 -18.34 4.08 -15.61
C CYS A 270 -17.06 3.70 -16.37
N PRO A 271 -15.95 3.34 -15.69
CA PRO A 271 -14.76 2.84 -16.38
C PRO A 271 -15.06 1.54 -17.15
N SER A 272 -15.81 0.65 -16.51
CA SER A 272 -16.29 -0.63 -17.03
C SER A 272 -17.49 -1.09 -16.19
N PRO A 273 -18.08 -2.28 -16.42
CA PRO A 273 -18.98 -2.88 -15.44
C PRO A 273 -18.25 -3.07 -14.10
N VAL A 274 -18.70 -2.41 -13.04
CA VAL A 274 -18.15 -2.56 -11.68
C VAL A 274 -19.25 -3.11 -10.76
N ALA A 275 -18.98 -4.24 -10.11
CA ALA A 275 -19.97 -4.89 -9.24
C ALA A 275 -20.16 -4.10 -7.94
N GLY A 276 -21.41 -3.97 -7.48
CA GLY A 276 -21.73 -3.29 -6.21
C GLY A 276 -21.84 -1.76 -6.30
N THR A 277 -21.57 -1.16 -7.45
CA THR A 277 -21.68 0.29 -7.70
C THR A 277 -22.85 0.60 -8.66
N VAL A 278 -23.06 1.88 -8.96
CA VAL A 278 -24.05 2.31 -9.97
C VAL A 278 -23.72 1.81 -11.38
N CYS A 279 -22.46 1.44 -11.64
CA CYS A 279 -21.96 0.95 -12.92
C CYS A 279 -22.11 -0.57 -13.11
N ALA A 280 -22.89 -1.26 -12.27
CA ALA A 280 -23.15 -2.68 -12.41
C ALA A 280 -23.83 -3.01 -13.76
N GLY A 281 -23.04 -3.53 -14.71
CA GLY A 281 -23.51 -3.87 -16.06
C GLY A 281 -23.48 -2.73 -17.08
N ALA A 282 -22.87 -1.59 -16.75
CA ALA A 282 -22.66 -0.49 -17.68
C ALA A 282 -21.57 -0.81 -18.71
N GLU A 283 -21.70 -0.33 -19.95
CA GLU A 283 -20.60 -0.44 -20.93
C GLU A 283 -19.43 0.49 -20.55
N PRO A 284 -18.18 0.19 -20.95
CA PRO A 284 -17.05 1.08 -20.70
C PRO A 284 -17.28 2.51 -21.18
N LEU A 285 -16.88 3.49 -20.37
CA LEU A 285 -17.07 4.92 -20.57
C LEU A 285 -18.53 5.38 -20.62
N ALA A 286 -19.49 4.53 -20.23
CA ALA A 286 -20.89 4.95 -20.12
C ALA A 286 -21.05 5.99 -19.01
N VAL A 287 -21.98 6.92 -19.21
CA VAL A 287 -22.30 7.94 -18.21
C VAL A 287 -23.70 7.68 -17.66
N ILE A 288 -23.85 7.60 -16.35
CA ILE A 288 -25.15 7.41 -15.72
C ILE A 288 -25.58 8.74 -15.13
N VAL A 289 -26.52 9.43 -15.79
CA VAL A 289 -27.07 10.72 -15.34
C VAL A 289 -28.15 10.49 -14.29
N ASP A 290 -28.13 11.30 -13.24
CA ASP A 290 -28.99 11.23 -12.06
C ASP A 290 -29.08 9.82 -11.47
N PRO A 291 -27.93 9.18 -11.18
CA PRO A 291 -27.88 7.81 -10.69
C PRO A 291 -28.72 7.66 -9.41
N LEU A 292 -29.40 6.53 -9.26
CA LEU A 292 -30.23 6.23 -8.09
C LEU A 292 -31.33 7.28 -7.78
N ASN A 293 -31.72 8.10 -8.76
CA ASN A 293 -32.60 9.27 -8.63
C ASN A 293 -31.99 10.45 -7.85
N ALA A 294 -30.67 10.64 -7.93
CA ALA A 294 -29.97 11.79 -7.36
C ALA A 294 -30.56 13.15 -7.80
N GLY A 295 -31.05 13.23 -9.04
CA GLY A 295 -31.65 14.43 -9.61
C GLY A 295 -33.18 14.41 -9.56
N THR A 296 -33.79 15.35 -8.81
CA THR A 296 -34.85 16.27 -9.29
C THR A 296 -35.63 17.02 -8.19
N SER A 297 -35.35 16.87 -6.87
CA SER A 297 -36.12 17.60 -5.83
C SER A 297 -35.38 18.28 -4.67
N ASP A 298 -34.17 17.86 -4.30
CA ASP A 298 -33.68 18.14 -2.93
C ASP A 298 -32.77 19.38 -2.81
N ILE A 299 -31.90 19.66 -3.81
CA ILE A 299 -31.10 20.89 -3.88
C ILE A 299 -31.60 21.78 -5.03
N VAL A 300 -32.40 22.79 -4.70
CA VAL A 300 -32.78 23.86 -5.62
C VAL A 300 -32.15 25.15 -5.10
N LEU A 301 -31.14 25.65 -5.82
CA LEU A 301 -30.53 26.92 -5.46
C LEU A 301 -31.55 28.04 -5.73
N ASN A 302 -31.61 29.00 -4.81
CA ASN A 302 -32.53 30.14 -4.94
C ASN A 302 -34.03 29.73 -5.09
N LYS A 303 -34.48 28.77 -4.27
CA LYS A 303 -35.87 28.27 -4.20
C LYS A 303 -36.93 29.35 -3.92
N ASP A 304 -36.51 30.44 -3.29
CA ASP A 304 -37.33 31.62 -3.06
C ASP A 304 -37.13 32.57 -4.25
N ALA A 305 -38.12 32.67 -5.14
CA ALA A 305 -38.12 33.57 -6.30
C ALA A 305 -38.01 35.05 -5.86
N ASN A 306 -36.80 35.48 -5.51
CA ASN A 306 -36.50 36.78 -4.94
C ASN A 306 -36.07 37.77 -6.02
N ASP A 307 -36.48 39.04 -5.88
CA ASP A 307 -36.09 40.19 -6.72
C ASP A 307 -34.55 40.30 -6.90
N CYS A 308 -33.77 39.76 -5.95
CA CYS A 308 -32.30 39.72 -5.98
C CYS A 308 -31.72 39.03 -7.22
N PHE A 309 -32.33 37.93 -7.66
CA PHE A 309 -31.83 37.16 -8.80
C PHE A 309 -32.14 37.85 -10.13
N ALA A 310 -33.35 38.42 -10.25
CA ALA A 310 -33.77 39.18 -11.43
C ALA A 310 -32.92 40.44 -11.67
N ILE A 311 -32.37 41.03 -10.61
CA ILE A 311 -31.54 42.25 -10.67
C ILE A 311 -30.06 41.93 -10.94
N LEU A 312 -29.53 40.80 -10.41
CA LEU A 312 -28.09 40.50 -10.45
C LEU A 312 -27.70 39.35 -11.40
N GLN A 313 -28.64 38.81 -12.17
CA GLN A 313 -28.40 37.64 -13.05
C GLN A 313 -27.71 36.50 -12.29
N GLY A 314 -28.29 36.11 -11.15
CA GLY A 314 -27.63 35.42 -10.05
C GLY A 314 -26.59 34.38 -10.44
N GLU A 315 -25.34 34.73 -10.16
CA GLU A 315 -24.23 33.81 -10.32
C GLU A 315 -24.22 32.81 -9.16
N VAL A 316 -24.05 31.54 -9.53
CA VAL A 316 -23.93 30.42 -8.61
C VAL A 316 -22.64 29.67 -8.98
N THR A 317 -22.01 29.06 -8.00
CA THR A 317 -20.85 28.20 -8.25
C THR A 317 -20.87 27.05 -7.25
N ILE A 318 -20.23 25.96 -7.64
CA ILE A 318 -20.01 24.80 -6.79
C ILE A 318 -18.53 24.48 -6.71
N THR A 319 -18.16 23.76 -5.68
CA THR A 319 -16.90 23.04 -5.58
C THR A 319 -17.11 21.83 -4.68
N ALA A 320 -16.48 20.73 -5.00
CA ALA A 320 -16.52 19.49 -4.24
C ALA A 320 -15.14 19.20 -3.67
N GLY A 321 -15.09 18.56 -2.52
CA GLY A 321 -13.84 18.22 -1.87
C GLY A 321 -14.08 17.37 -0.63
N GLN A 322 -13.00 16.81 -0.10
CA GLN A 322 -13.01 16.09 1.17
C GLN A 322 -12.84 17.10 2.31
N PHE A 323 -13.94 17.76 2.70
CA PHE A 323 -13.97 18.74 3.79
C PHE A 323 -14.08 18.11 5.19
N THR A 324 -14.13 16.79 5.28
CA THR A 324 -14.08 16.04 6.53
C THR A 324 -13.16 14.84 6.37
N SER A 325 -12.81 14.19 7.47
CA SER A 325 -12.01 12.95 7.48
C SER A 325 -12.78 11.72 6.97
N THR A 326 -13.88 11.90 6.22
CA THR A 326 -14.57 10.79 5.56
C THR A 326 -14.10 10.71 4.12
N PRO A 327 -13.95 9.49 3.56
CA PRO A 327 -13.47 9.31 2.18
C PRO A 327 -14.50 9.81 1.14
N VAL A 328 -15.71 10.15 1.56
CA VAL A 328 -16.79 10.62 0.68
C VAL A 328 -16.63 12.11 0.41
N SER A 329 -16.64 12.49 -0.86
CA SER A 329 -16.61 13.88 -1.29
C SER A 329 -17.89 14.62 -0.87
N GLN A 330 -17.71 15.86 -0.40
CA GLN A 330 -18.80 16.75 -0.01
C GLN A 330 -18.90 17.92 -0.98
N LEU A 331 -20.05 18.59 -1.01
CA LEU A 331 -20.32 19.66 -1.97
C LEU A 331 -20.52 20.99 -1.23
N ILE A 332 -19.81 22.02 -1.70
CA ILE A 332 -20.04 23.40 -1.35
C ILE A 332 -20.75 24.09 -2.50
N THR A 333 -21.86 24.75 -2.19
CA THR A 333 -22.57 25.59 -3.15
C THR A 333 -22.65 27.01 -2.64
N ILE A 334 -22.69 27.95 -3.57
CA ILE A 334 -22.80 29.37 -3.28
C ILE A 334 -23.95 29.93 -4.08
N ASP A 335 -24.90 30.55 -3.38
CA ASP A 335 -26.03 31.22 -3.99
C ASP A 335 -26.31 32.59 -3.38
N LEU A 336 -27.20 33.32 -4.03
CA LEU A 336 -27.61 34.66 -3.64
C LEU A 336 -28.95 34.59 -2.91
N VAL A 337 -28.97 35.02 -1.65
CA VAL A 337 -30.18 35.04 -0.82
C VAL A 337 -30.64 36.46 -0.52
N GLN A 338 -31.95 36.66 -0.41
CA GLN A 338 -32.52 37.93 0.03
C GLN A 338 -32.46 38.02 1.56
N LYS A 339 -31.77 39.05 2.07
CA LYS A 339 -31.60 39.27 3.52
C LYS A 339 -32.75 40.09 4.11
N ASN A 340 -33.12 41.22 3.50
CA ASN A 340 -34.19 42.14 3.94
C ASN A 340 -34.62 43.07 2.78
N GLN A 341 -35.81 43.67 2.85
CA GLN A 341 -36.24 44.73 1.91
C GLN A 341 -35.84 46.12 2.45
N VAL A 342 -35.16 46.96 1.65
CA VAL A 342 -34.83 48.35 2.02
C VAL A 342 -35.35 49.28 0.92
N GLY A 343 -36.52 49.87 1.12
CA GLY A 343 -37.18 50.69 0.08
C GLY A 343 -37.79 49.84 -1.03
N GLN A 344 -37.51 50.16 -2.30
CA GLN A 344 -37.96 49.39 -3.49
C GLN A 344 -36.99 48.29 -3.94
N PHE A 345 -35.82 48.13 -3.29
CA PHE A 345 -34.80 47.17 -3.69
C PHE A 345 -34.54 46.14 -2.58
N PRO A 346 -34.39 44.84 -2.92
CA PRO A 346 -34.00 43.82 -1.95
C PRO A 346 -32.52 43.99 -1.59
N LYS A 347 -32.18 43.82 -0.29
CA LYS A 347 -30.80 43.65 0.16
C LYS A 347 -30.42 42.18 -0.01
N CYS A 348 -29.48 41.91 -0.90
CA CYS A 348 -29.00 40.56 -1.20
C CYS A 348 -27.75 40.20 -0.36
N ALA A 349 -27.47 38.92 -0.20
CA ALA A 349 -26.27 38.41 0.46
C ALA A 349 -25.83 37.10 -0.19
N TYR A 350 -24.52 36.82 -0.20
CA TYR A 350 -24.00 35.53 -0.64
C TYR A 350 -24.02 34.55 0.51
N LYS A 351 -24.59 33.37 0.27
CA LYS A 351 -24.69 32.30 1.25
C LYS A 351 -23.96 31.08 0.72
N ILE A 352 -23.15 30.47 1.58
CA ILE A 352 -22.50 29.18 1.34
C ILE A 352 -23.35 28.11 1.99
N HIS A 353 -23.56 27.01 1.29
CA HIS A 353 -24.14 25.78 1.81
C HIS A 353 -23.13 24.63 1.69
N TRP A 354 -23.07 23.82 2.73
CA TRP A 354 -22.25 22.61 2.80
C TRP A 354 -23.15 21.38 2.87
N TYR A 355 -22.98 20.48 1.90
CA TYR A 355 -23.77 19.27 1.73
C TYR A 355 -22.90 18.01 1.80
N GLU A 356 -23.45 16.97 2.40
CA GLU A 356 -22.94 15.60 2.38
C GLU A 356 -24.01 14.68 1.76
N PHE A 357 -23.58 13.55 1.22
CA PHE A 357 -24.43 12.59 0.53
C PHE A 357 -24.24 11.20 1.12
N ASP A 358 -25.31 10.41 1.13
CA ASP A 358 -25.19 8.98 1.44
C ASP A 358 -24.98 8.15 0.17
N LYS A 359 -24.77 6.84 0.33
CA LYS A 359 -24.58 5.88 -0.78
C LYS A 359 -25.69 5.82 -1.84
N ASN A 360 -26.84 6.45 -1.61
CA ASN A 360 -27.92 6.58 -2.58
C ASN A 360 -28.06 8.01 -3.11
N PHE A 361 -27.00 8.83 -3.01
CA PHE A 361 -27.00 10.26 -3.32
C PHE A 361 -27.99 11.10 -2.50
N LYS A 362 -28.46 10.61 -1.36
CA LYS A 362 -29.38 11.40 -0.54
C LYS A 362 -28.64 12.54 0.14
N THR A 363 -29.01 13.76 -0.21
CA THR A 363 -28.36 14.97 0.30
C THR A 363 -28.78 15.30 1.74
N THR A 364 -27.80 15.73 2.56
CA THR A 364 -28.00 16.39 3.85
C THR A 364 -27.24 17.71 3.88
N GLU A 365 -27.93 18.84 4.16
CA GLU A 365 -27.24 20.12 4.44
C GLU A 365 -26.68 20.09 5.86
N ILE A 366 -25.35 20.16 5.99
CA ILE A 366 -24.67 20.16 7.28
C ILE A 366 -24.75 21.55 7.92
N GLN A 367 -24.38 22.58 7.15
CA GLN A 367 -24.36 23.96 7.62
C GLN A 367 -24.48 24.93 6.45
N SER A 368 -24.98 26.14 6.74
CA SER A 368 -24.82 27.28 5.85
C SER A 368 -24.44 28.59 6.57
N VAL A 369 -23.69 29.45 5.88
CA VAL A 369 -23.10 30.70 6.40
C VAL A 369 -23.23 31.83 5.39
N ILE A 370 -23.52 33.05 5.85
CA ILE A 370 -23.55 34.25 5.00
C ILE A 370 -22.15 34.88 4.94
N LEU A 371 -21.61 35.07 3.74
CA LEU A 371 -20.27 35.64 3.51
C LEU A 371 -20.25 37.18 3.54
N LEU A 372 -21.16 37.81 2.81
CA LEU A 372 -21.15 39.25 2.53
C LEU A 372 -22.58 39.79 2.48
N ASP A 373 -22.78 40.96 3.09
CA ASP A 373 -23.94 41.80 2.84
C ASP A 373 -23.70 42.60 1.56
N SER A 374 -24.56 42.45 0.55
CA SER A 374 -24.48 43.29 -0.65
C SER A 374 -24.65 44.77 -0.26
N PRO A 375 -23.74 45.66 -0.69
CA PRO A 375 -23.91 47.10 -0.51
C PRO A 375 -25.05 47.57 -1.42
N VAL A 376 -26.22 47.80 -0.82
CA VAL A 376 -27.41 48.30 -1.52
C VAL A 376 -27.20 49.76 -1.93
N SER A 377 -26.84 50.01 -3.19
CA SER A 377 -27.17 51.25 -3.90
C SER A 377 -27.04 51.06 -5.41
N GLN A 378 -28.17 50.87 -6.11
CA GLN A 378 -28.54 51.13 -7.52
C GLN A 378 -27.54 50.93 -8.70
N ASP A 379 -26.27 50.60 -8.51
CA ASP A 379 -25.21 50.63 -9.53
C ASP A 379 -24.36 49.34 -9.48
N ILE A 380 -25.02 48.19 -9.33
CA ILE A 380 -24.33 46.89 -9.22
C ILE A 380 -24.06 46.36 -10.63
N LYS A 381 -22.82 46.54 -11.09
CA LYS A 381 -22.26 45.80 -12.24
C LYS A 381 -22.13 44.31 -11.89
N PRO A 382 -22.14 43.40 -12.88
CA PRO A 382 -21.98 41.97 -12.63
C PRO A 382 -20.74 41.72 -11.76
N ILE A 383 -20.94 41.01 -10.66
CA ILE A 383 -19.89 40.54 -9.75
C ILE A 383 -19.60 39.12 -10.19
N ASN A 384 -18.33 38.76 -10.35
CA ASN A 384 -17.97 37.41 -10.75
C ASN A 384 -17.50 36.56 -9.56
N PHE A 385 -17.82 35.28 -9.54
CA PHE A 385 -17.41 34.36 -8.46
C PHE A 385 -16.72 33.11 -9.01
N TYR A 386 -15.74 32.63 -8.27
CA TYR A 386 -15.11 31.34 -8.51
C TYR A 386 -15.00 30.60 -7.18
N ALA A 387 -15.28 29.30 -7.21
CA ALA A 387 -15.03 28.40 -6.09
C ALA A 387 -14.13 27.24 -6.52
N ARG A 388 -13.23 26.84 -5.64
CA ARG A 388 -12.37 25.65 -5.76
C ARG A 388 -12.12 25.07 -4.38
N SER A 389 -11.79 23.80 -4.31
CA SER A 389 -11.30 23.08 -3.14
C SER A 389 -9.81 22.80 -3.29
N ALA A 390 -9.11 22.64 -2.17
CA ALA A 390 -7.70 22.28 -2.13
C ALA A 390 -7.20 21.99 -0.71
N ARG A 391 -6.11 21.22 -0.61
CA ARG A 391 -5.32 21.07 0.62
C ARG A 391 -4.36 22.26 0.80
N LEU A 392 -4.84 23.31 1.48
CA LEU A 392 -3.99 24.47 1.86
C LEU A 392 -3.12 24.19 3.08
N ASN A 393 -3.36 23.06 3.75
CA ASN A 393 -2.45 22.36 4.64
C ASN A 393 -2.30 20.94 4.10
N TRP A 394 -1.13 20.61 3.53
CA TRP A 394 -0.96 19.35 2.76
C TRP A 394 -1.21 18.10 3.62
N PHE A 395 -0.71 18.13 4.85
CA PHE A 395 -0.73 17.03 5.81
C PHE A 395 -1.94 17.08 6.77
N ASP A 396 -3.05 17.67 6.31
CA ASP A 396 -4.33 17.69 7.04
C ASP A 396 -5.33 16.75 6.34
N ASP A 397 -6.22 16.15 7.12
CA ASP A 397 -7.21 15.19 6.63
C ASP A 397 -8.38 15.86 5.88
N ALA A 398 -8.45 17.20 5.93
CA ALA A 398 -9.55 17.95 5.34
C ALA A 398 -9.05 19.07 4.41
N GLU A 399 -9.69 19.16 3.25
CA GLU A 399 -9.53 20.25 2.31
C GLU A 399 -10.20 21.54 2.80
N GLN A 400 -9.84 22.66 2.16
CA GLN A 400 -10.49 23.94 2.34
C GLN A 400 -11.24 24.33 1.08
N ALA A 401 -12.31 25.11 1.24
CA ALA A 401 -13.01 25.73 0.11
C ALA A 401 -12.55 27.19 -0.05
N ILE A 402 -12.15 27.56 -1.26
CA ILE A 402 -11.65 28.88 -1.61
C ILE A 402 -12.66 29.56 -2.51
N ILE A 403 -12.98 30.83 -2.21
CA ILE A 403 -14.00 31.59 -2.93
C ILE A 403 -13.45 32.97 -3.27
N ALA A 404 -13.34 33.26 -4.57
CA ALA A 404 -12.97 34.57 -5.07
C ALA A 404 -14.21 35.34 -5.52
N VAL A 405 -14.34 36.59 -5.06
CA VAL A 405 -15.45 37.49 -5.37
C VAL A 405 -14.91 38.76 -6.01
N GLY A 406 -15.16 38.96 -7.30
CA GLY A 406 -14.69 40.11 -8.07
C GLY A 406 -15.74 41.23 -8.19
N SER A 407 -15.46 42.42 -7.67
CA SER A 407 -16.30 43.61 -7.81
C SER A 407 -15.51 44.80 -8.38
N PRO A 408 -15.94 45.40 -9.51
CA PRO A 408 -15.25 46.53 -10.12
C PRO A 408 -15.51 47.88 -9.44
N THR A 409 -16.52 47.98 -8.56
CA THR A 409 -17.00 49.26 -8.00
C THR A 409 -16.78 49.41 -6.49
N THR A 410 -16.64 48.31 -5.76
CA THR A 410 -16.54 48.33 -4.29
C THR A 410 -15.21 47.75 -3.81
N SER A 411 -15.18 46.46 -3.50
CA SER A 411 -14.01 45.71 -3.09
C SER A 411 -14.21 44.27 -3.52
N SER A 412 -13.15 43.67 -4.02
CA SER A 412 -13.10 42.25 -4.31
C SER A 412 -12.60 41.52 -3.06
N PHE A 413 -12.95 40.25 -2.89
CA PHE A 413 -12.61 39.48 -1.70
C PHE A 413 -12.13 38.09 -2.06
N LEU A 414 -11.22 37.55 -1.25
CA LEU A 414 -10.82 36.16 -1.28
C LEU A 414 -11.17 35.54 0.08
N TYR A 415 -11.96 34.49 0.05
CA TYR A 415 -12.39 33.73 1.22
C TYR A 415 -11.73 32.36 1.22
N THR A 416 -11.37 31.91 2.41
CA THR A 416 -11.03 30.51 2.67
C THR A 416 -11.97 29.98 3.74
N VAL A 417 -12.55 28.81 3.52
CA VAL A 417 -13.43 28.13 4.46
C VAL A 417 -12.73 26.87 4.90
N SER A 418 -12.46 26.76 6.20
CA SER A 418 -11.97 25.53 6.81
C SER A 418 -13.09 24.82 7.56
N PHE A 419 -12.92 23.50 7.72
CA PHE A 419 -13.92 22.62 8.25
C PHE A 419 -13.31 21.84 9.42
N ALA A 420 -13.90 21.97 10.60
CA ALA A 420 -13.47 21.22 11.77
C ALA A 420 -14.67 20.95 12.68
N ASN A 421 -14.80 19.72 13.17
CA ASN A 421 -15.88 19.30 14.07
C ASN A 421 -17.29 19.66 13.52
N ALA A 422 -17.55 19.34 12.25
CA ALA A 422 -18.80 19.67 11.55
C ALA A 422 -19.16 21.17 11.56
N LYS A 423 -18.15 22.05 11.52
CA LYS A 423 -18.33 23.50 11.51
C LYS A 423 -17.42 24.19 10.49
N MET A 424 -18.01 25.10 9.71
CA MET A 424 -17.31 26.05 8.85
C MET A 424 -16.71 27.21 9.64
N THR A 425 -15.44 27.51 9.38
CA THR A 425 -14.76 28.74 9.81
C THR A 425 -14.31 29.51 8.58
N VAL A 426 -14.75 30.76 8.46
CA VAL A 426 -14.48 31.61 7.30
C VAL A 426 -13.36 32.60 7.62
N PHE A 427 -12.33 32.56 6.79
CA PHE A 427 -11.22 33.53 6.75
C PHE A 427 -11.36 34.36 5.49
N GLN A 428 -10.92 35.62 5.51
CA GLN A 428 -11.05 36.50 4.35
C GLN A 428 -9.93 37.53 4.28
N VAL A 429 -9.63 37.96 3.05
CA VAL A 429 -8.83 39.15 2.78
C VAL A 429 -9.51 40.01 1.72
N ALA A 430 -9.48 41.33 1.92
CA ALA A 430 -9.91 42.27 0.90
C ALA A 430 -8.80 42.41 -0.17
N VAL A 431 -9.19 42.33 -1.43
CA VAL A 431 -8.31 42.58 -2.57
C VAL A 431 -8.81 43.81 -3.35
N PRO A 432 -7.95 44.52 -4.11
CA PRO A 432 -8.35 45.77 -4.75
C PRO A 432 -9.61 45.59 -5.62
N ALA A 433 -10.41 46.65 -5.79
CA ALA A 433 -11.62 46.59 -6.62
C ALA A 433 -11.26 46.37 -8.10
N ASP A 434 -11.62 45.21 -8.64
CA ASP A 434 -11.49 44.85 -10.07
C ASP A 434 -12.25 43.55 -10.35
N TYR A 435 -12.50 43.26 -11.62
CA TYR A 435 -12.93 41.92 -12.01
C TYR A 435 -11.81 40.92 -11.75
N ILE A 436 -12.22 39.73 -11.30
CA ILE A 436 -11.37 38.54 -11.30
C ILE A 436 -11.76 37.77 -12.56
N ASN A 437 -10.83 37.39 -13.42
CA ASN A 437 -11.16 36.65 -14.66
C ASN A 437 -10.90 35.15 -14.52
N GLY A 438 -10.29 34.72 -13.42
CA GLY A 438 -10.08 33.31 -13.12
C GLY A 438 -9.40 33.10 -11.78
N MET A 439 -9.51 31.87 -11.29
CA MET A 439 -8.86 31.37 -10.08
C MET A 439 -8.34 29.96 -10.35
N ALA A 440 -7.13 29.69 -9.86
CA ALA A 440 -6.53 28.36 -9.86
C ALA A 440 -5.85 28.14 -8.51
N ILE A 441 -5.71 26.87 -8.12
CA ILE A 441 -5.01 26.47 -6.91
C ILE A 441 -3.96 25.45 -7.32
N GLY A 442 -2.78 25.56 -6.71
CA GLY A 442 -1.64 24.69 -6.99
C GLY A 442 -0.43 25.12 -6.17
N ARG A 443 0.67 24.39 -6.27
CA ARG A 443 1.93 24.73 -5.60
C ARG A 443 2.87 25.43 -6.57
N PHE A 444 3.03 26.74 -6.44
CA PHE A 444 3.86 27.56 -7.34
C PHE A 444 5.30 27.79 -6.82
N ALA A 445 5.67 27.12 -5.72
CA ALA A 445 6.99 27.18 -5.07
C ALA A 445 8.01 26.22 -5.71
N SER A 446 9.32 26.35 -5.41
CA SER A 446 10.33 25.43 -5.96
C SER A 446 10.44 24.13 -5.15
N ILE A 447 11.01 23.08 -5.75
CA ILE A 447 11.38 21.84 -5.03
C ILE A 447 12.55 22.08 -4.05
N ALA A 448 13.38 23.09 -4.30
CA ALA A 448 14.57 23.40 -3.50
C ALA A 448 14.27 24.11 -2.16
N ASP A 449 13.02 24.51 -1.92
CA ASP A 449 12.58 25.09 -0.66
C ASP A 449 12.43 23.99 0.41
N ASN A 450 13.58 23.48 0.86
CA ASN A 450 13.82 22.63 2.03
C ASN A 450 12.71 21.59 2.36
N PRO A 451 12.84 20.32 1.91
CA PRO A 451 11.85 19.25 2.17
C PRO A 451 11.60 18.96 3.67
N ASN A 452 12.38 19.58 4.57
CA ASN A 452 12.28 19.37 6.02
C ASN A 452 11.26 20.29 6.73
N THR A 453 10.57 21.22 6.05
CA THR A 453 9.51 22.03 6.67
C THR A 453 8.16 21.63 6.12
N GLN A 454 7.28 21.06 6.96
CA GLN A 454 5.91 20.64 6.60
C GLN A 454 5.10 21.71 5.85
N THR A 455 5.36 23.00 6.08
CA THR A 455 4.71 24.12 5.37
C THR A 455 5.10 24.23 3.89
N GLY A 456 6.16 23.54 3.45
CA GLY A 456 6.69 23.60 2.09
C GLY A 456 5.84 22.90 1.04
N PHE A 457 4.84 22.11 1.43
CA PHE A 457 3.94 21.37 0.54
C PHE A 457 2.56 22.04 0.36
N ASN A 458 2.25 23.06 1.16
CA ASN A 458 0.94 23.71 1.12
C ASN A 458 0.68 24.37 -0.24
N GLN A 459 -0.51 24.16 -0.80
CA GLN A 459 -0.92 24.81 -2.04
C GLN A 459 -1.20 26.32 -1.83
N GLN A 460 -1.09 27.08 -2.91
CA GLN A 460 -1.35 28.52 -2.96
C GLN A 460 -2.51 28.85 -3.92
N ILE A 461 -3.12 30.01 -3.72
CA ILE A 461 -4.23 30.50 -4.54
C ILE A 461 -3.70 31.49 -5.56
N ALA A 462 -3.93 31.23 -6.85
CA ALA A 462 -3.66 32.18 -7.92
C ALA A 462 -4.97 32.81 -8.41
N ILE A 463 -5.01 34.14 -8.53
CA ILE A 463 -6.12 34.86 -9.14
C ILE A 463 -5.65 35.70 -10.33
N LEU A 464 -6.43 35.70 -11.40
CA LEU A 464 -6.22 36.55 -12.58
C LEU A 464 -7.07 37.80 -12.48
N ARG A 465 -6.45 38.98 -12.49
CA ARG A 465 -7.08 40.29 -12.45
C ARG A 465 -7.41 40.79 -13.85
N ASN A 466 -8.37 41.70 -13.96
CA ASN A 466 -8.79 42.22 -15.26
C ASN A 466 -7.71 43.01 -16.00
N ASN A 467 -6.86 43.69 -15.24
CA ASN A 467 -5.69 44.40 -15.74
C ASN A 467 -4.57 43.46 -16.25
N GLY A 468 -4.76 42.13 -16.17
CA GLY A 468 -3.75 41.13 -16.54
C GLY A 468 -2.69 40.89 -15.46
N ALA A 469 -2.93 41.29 -14.21
CA ALA A 469 -2.09 40.87 -13.09
C ALA A 469 -2.49 39.47 -12.61
N VAL A 470 -1.50 38.63 -12.36
CA VAL A 470 -1.65 37.33 -11.68
C VAL A 470 -1.11 37.50 -10.27
N GLU A 471 -1.98 37.30 -9.28
CA GLU A 471 -1.66 37.43 -7.86
C GLU A 471 -1.66 36.05 -7.21
N ILE A 472 -0.59 35.70 -6.49
CA ILE A 472 -0.46 34.42 -5.77
C ILE A 472 -0.54 34.69 -4.27
N TYR A 473 -1.39 33.93 -3.57
CA TYR A 473 -1.64 34.04 -2.14
C TYR A 473 -1.31 32.73 -1.43
N GLY A 474 -0.53 32.82 -0.34
CA GLY A 474 -0.33 31.73 0.62
C GLY A 474 -1.21 31.92 1.84
N MET A 475 -1.12 31.01 2.80
CA MET A 475 -1.87 31.10 4.07
C MET A 475 -1.03 31.74 5.17
N SER A 476 -1.69 32.43 6.10
CA SER A 476 -1.00 33.15 7.18
C SER A 476 -0.34 32.21 8.19
N ASN A 477 -1.04 31.19 8.68
CA ASN A 477 -0.52 30.19 9.62
C ASN A 477 -1.43 28.94 9.76
N PRO A 478 -1.51 28.06 8.75
CA PRO A 478 -2.26 26.80 8.86
C PRO A 478 -1.66 25.88 9.95
N PRO A 479 -2.46 25.02 10.62
CA PRO A 479 -3.91 24.81 10.45
C PRO A 479 -4.79 25.83 11.21
N ASN A 480 -4.20 26.77 11.94
CA ASN A 480 -4.95 27.64 12.85
C ASN A 480 -5.54 28.89 12.18
N ASP A 481 -4.89 29.38 11.12
CA ASP A 481 -5.27 30.61 10.41
C ASP A 481 -5.05 30.47 8.90
N PHE A 482 -6.17 30.30 8.19
CA PHE A 482 -6.24 30.23 6.72
C PHE A 482 -6.52 31.60 6.08
N THR A 483 -6.20 32.71 6.73
CA THR A 483 -6.32 34.04 6.12
C THR A 483 -5.36 34.16 4.93
N PRO A 484 -5.85 34.42 3.70
CA PRO A 484 -4.99 34.53 2.53
C PRO A 484 -4.06 35.74 2.63
N LYS A 485 -2.79 35.55 2.25
CA LYS A 485 -1.73 36.55 2.29
C LYS A 485 -1.07 36.62 0.92
N LEU A 486 -1.08 37.81 0.32
CA LEU A 486 -0.43 38.05 -0.97
C LEU A 486 1.08 37.76 -0.86
N LEU A 487 1.58 36.85 -1.68
CA LEU A 487 2.99 36.50 -1.80
C LEU A 487 3.64 37.28 -2.94
N THR A 488 3.02 37.23 -4.13
CA THR A 488 3.50 37.94 -5.32
C THR A 488 2.35 38.47 -6.17
N SER A 489 2.66 39.48 -6.98
CA SER A 489 1.79 39.98 -8.05
C SER A 489 2.64 40.23 -9.28
N THR A 490 2.29 39.59 -10.40
CA THR A 490 3.00 39.73 -11.67
C THR A 490 2.06 40.21 -12.76
N THR A 491 2.38 41.31 -13.42
CA THR A 491 1.64 41.75 -14.61
C THR A 491 2.10 40.99 -15.85
N LEU A 492 1.15 40.50 -16.65
CA LEU A 492 1.47 39.87 -17.93
C LEU A 492 2.22 40.83 -18.86
N ASN A 493 3.15 40.28 -19.63
CA ASN A 493 3.90 41.05 -20.61
C ASN A 493 2.94 41.58 -21.68
N GLY A 494 2.82 42.90 -21.79
CA GLY A 494 1.95 43.55 -22.77
C GLY A 494 2.23 43.17 -24.23
N ALA A 495 3.46 42.70 -24.53
CA ALA A 495 3.81 42.17 -25.85
C ALA A 495 3.07 40.87 -26.23
N LEU A 496 2.57 40.12 -25.25
CA LEU A 496 1.75 38.92 -25.48
C LEU A 496 0.34 39.29 -25.96
N GLY A 497 -0.05 40.56 -25.82
CA GLY A 497 -1.30 41.09 -26.37
C GLY A 497 -2.54 40.74 -25.56
N PHE A 498 -2.40 40.37 -24.28
CA PHE A 498 -3.54 40.20 -23.38
C PHE A 498 -4.37 41.49 -23.34
N LYS A 499 -5.68 41.38 -23.59
CA LYS A 499 -6.63 42.50 -23.41
C LYS A 499 -7.47 42.26 -22.17
N SER A 500 -7.81 43.31 -21.44
CA SER A 500 -8.80 43.23 -20.38
C SER A 500 -10.15 42.76 -20.91
N ARG A 501 -10.96 42.21 -20.02
CA ARG A 501 -12.37 41.92 -20.21
C ARG A 501 -13.12 43.22 -20.55
N GLY A 502 -14.03 43.14 -21.51
CA GLY A 502 -14.99 44.22 -21.80
C GLY A 502 -16.08 44.32 -20.73
N ALA A 503 -16.68 45.51 -20.55
CA ALA A 503 -17.70 45.73 -19.51
C ALA A 503 -18.98 44.86 -19.63
N TYR A 504 -19.17 44.20 -20.78
CA TYR A 504 -20.31 43.33 -21.10
C TYR A 504 -19.91 41.89 -21.45
N GLU A 505 -18.61 41.55 -21.40
CA GLU A 505 -18.19 40.16 -21.53
C GLU A 505 -18.55 39.45 -20.22
N HIS A 506 -19.29 38.34 -20.25
CA HIS A 506 -19.53 37.49 -19.08
C HIS A 506 -18.66 36.25 -19.16
N THR A 507 -17.94 35.96 -18.08
CA THR A 507 -17.04 34.81 -17.97
C THR A 507 -17.61 33.88 -16.91
N TRP A 508 -18.54 33.02 -17.33
CA TRP A 508 -19.17 32.01 -16.45
C TRP A 508 -18.20 30.91 -15.98
N GLN A 509 -16.92 31.04 -16.34
CA GLN A 509 -15.86 30.07 -16.13
C GLN A 509 -14.54 30.78 -15.84
N SER A 510 -13.67 30.10 -15.13
CA SER A 510 -12.32 30.60 -14.83
C SER A 510 -11.46 30.58 -16.10
N TRP A 511 -10.80 31.68 -16.44
CA TRP A 511 -9.76 31.71 -17.49
C TRP A 511 -8.41 31.17 -17.03
N LEU A 512 -8.28 30.84 -15.75
CA LEU A 512 -7.04 30.42 -15.13
C LEU A 512 -7.17 28.97 -14.68
N VAL A 513 -6.20 28.14 -15.06
CA VAL A 513 -6.06 26.75 -14.61
C VAL A 513 -4.61 26.51 -14.19
N ALA A 514 -4.41 25.58 -13.26
CA ALA A 514 -3.09 25.13 -12.82
C ALA A 514 -2.81 23.72 -13.34
N GLY A 515 -1.53 23.37 -13.44
CA GLY A 515 -1.06 22.02 -13.73
C GLY A 515 0.45 22.02 -13.97
N ASP A 516 1.07 20.86 -13.84
CA ASP A 516 2.52 20.70 -13.87
C ASP A 516 3.05 20.55 -15.29
N LEU A 517 3.29 21.66 -15.96
CA LEU A 517 3.81 21.64 -17.33
C LEU A 517 5.33 21.38 -17.36
N GLN A 518 6.05 21.59 -16.26
CA GLN A 518 7.51 21.45 -16.19
C GLN A 518 7.99 20.07 -15.71
N GLY A 519 7.10 19.21 -15.23
CA GLY A 519 7.41 17.84 -14.79
C GLY A 519 8.04 17.79 -13.41
N ARG A 520 7.51 18.60 -12.50
CA ARG A 520 7.99 18.82 -11.14
C ARG A 520 7.09 18.21 -10.07
N SER A 521 5.90 17.73 -10.44
CA SER A 521 4.98 17.00 -9.58
C SER A 521 5.28 15.50 -9.61
N ALA A 522 4.74 14.76 -8.63
CA ALA A 522 4.70 13.31 -8.67
C ALA A 522 3.28 12.81 -8.43
N ARG A 523 2.81 11.96 -9.35
CA ARG A 523 1.50 11.30 -9.32
C ARG A 523 1.67 9.81 -9.53
N LEU A 524 0.85 9.03 -8.83
CA LEU A 524 0.76 7.59 -8.93
C LEU A 524 -0.21 7.20 -10.05
N GLY A 525 0.06 6.09 -10.72
CA GLY A 525 -0.91 5.41 -11.57
C GLY A 525 -1.67 4.32 -10.81
N ALA A 526 -2.62 3.67 -11.47
CA ALA A 526 -3.37 2.56 -10.87
C ALA A 526 -2.44 1.45 -10.32
N PRO A 527 -2.74 0.89 -9.13
CA PRO A 527 -1.87 -0.10 -8.51
C PRO A 527 -1.95 -1.45 -9.21
N THR A 528 -0.82 -2.16 -9.26
CA THR A 528 -0.85 -3.62 -9.39
C THR A 528 -0.96 -4.25 -8.01
N VAL A 529 -1.94 -5.14 -7.83
CA VAL A 529 -2.19 -5.81 -6.54
C VAL A 529 -1.65 -7.24 -6.53
N VAL A 530 -0.70 -7.49 -5.63
CA VAL A 530 -0.15 -8.82 -5.34
C VAL A 530 -0.78 -9.35 -4.07
N ARG A 531 -1.44 -10.51 -4.16
CA ARG A 531 -2.05 -11.18 -3.00
C ARG A 531 -1.29 -12.45 -2.67
N MET A 532 -0.75 -12.51 -1.47
CA MET A 532 -0.09 -13.68 -0.91
C MET A 532 -1.02 -14.32 0.12
N THR A 533 -1.38 -15.58 -0.08
CA THR A 533 -2.26 -16.28 0.86
C THR A 533 -1.47 -17.24 1.75
N SER A 534 -1.82 -17.25 3.04
CA SER A 534 -1.28 -18.17 4.04
C SER A 534 0.26 -18.23 4.12
N HIS A 535 0.94 -17.08 4.02
CA HIS A 535 2.37 -16.99 4.25
C HIS A 535 2.68 -17.30 5.73
N SER A 536 3.53 -18.30 5.98
CA SER A 536 3.90 -18.76 7.32
C SER A 536 5.40 -18.56 7.53
N GLN A 537 5.80 -17.91 8.62
CA GLN A 537 7.20 -17.79 9.04
C GLN A 537 7.33 -17.64 10.57
N PRO A 538 8.41 -18.14 11.20
CA PRO A 538 8.61 -18.01 12.63
C PRO A 538 9.01 -16.59 13.01
N SER A 539 8.56 -16.18 14.19
CA SER A 539 8.98 -14.99 14.91
C SER A 539 10.00 -15.31 15.99
N VAL A 540 9.89 -16.50 16.59
CA VAL A 540 10.81 -16.99 17.62
C VAL A 540 11.08 -18.47 17.38
N ILE A 541 12.35 -18.87 17.47
CA ILE A 541 12.80 -20.25 17.39
C ILE A 541 13.59 -20.57 18.66
N LEU A 542 13.19 -21.62 19.36
CA LEU A 542 13.90 -22.16 20.50
C LEU A 542 14.41 -23.56 20.13
N GLY A 543 15.69 -23.64 19.80
CA GLY A 543 16.36 -24.87 19.41
C GLY A 543 16.45 -25.88 20.56
N ALA A 544 16.30 -27.17 20.25
CA ALA A 544 16.52 -28.23 21.24
C ALA A 544 18.02 -28.40 21.52
N PRO A 545 18.44 -28.57 22.80
CA PRO A 545 19.82 -28.89 23.14
C PRO A 545 20.31 -30.17 22.42
N PRO A 546 21.59 -30.24 22.01
CA PRO A 546 22.11 -31.41 21.30
C PRO A 546 22.07 -32.64 22.19
N MET A 547 21.35 -33.66 21.73
CA MET A 547 21.23 -34.97 22.37
C MET A 547 21.66 -36.07 21.39
N HIS A 548 22.11 -37.21 21.90
CA HIS A 548 22.58 -38.31 21.06
C HIS A 548 22.08 -39.69 21.51
N VAL A 549 21.60 -40.45 20.53
CA VAL A 549 21.29 -41.88 20.62
C VAL A 549 21.62 -42.51 19.28
N ASP A 550 22.19 -43.71 19.29
CA ASP A 550 22.45 -44.46 18.05
C ASP A 550 22.47 -45.98 18.26
N TYR A 551 22.33 -46.74 17.19
CA TYR A 551 22.60 -48.17 17.15
C TYR A 551 24.07 -48.41 16.83
N ILE A 552 24.88 -48.56 17.87
CA ILE A 552 26.34 -48.50 17.76
C ILE A 552 27.02 -49.53 18.65
N GLN A 553 28.27 -49.83 18.33
CA GLN A 553 29.14 -50.61 19.20
C GLN A 553 29.84 -49.67 20.20
N PRO A 554 29.45 -49.65 21.50
CA PRO A 554 29.94 -48.67 22.48
C PRO A 554 31.44 -48.81 22.77
N ASP A 555 32.03 -50.00 22.57
CA ASP A 555 33.48 -50.19 22.56
C ASP A 555 33.84 -51.42 21.72
N ALA A 556 34.39 -51.18 20.53
CA ALA A 556 34.81 -52.24 19.60
C ALA A 556 35.96 -53.12 20.14
N SER A 557 36.63 -52.71 21.22
CA SER A 557 37.70 -53.47 21.86
C SER A 557 37.23 -54.37 23.02
N THR A 558 36.02 -54.17 23.56
CA THR A 558 35.52 -54.90 24.74
C THR A 558 34.11 -55.48 24.62
N SER A 559 33.29 -55.04 23.66
CA SER A 559 31.99 -55.64 23.32
C SER A 559 31.99 -56.01 21.85
N ALA A 560 31.46 -57.18 21.47
CA ALA A 560 31.31 -57.58 20.07
C ALA A 560 29.92 -57.24 19.49
N ASP A 561 28.97 -56.88 20.35
CA ASP A 561 27.57 -56.72 19.97
C ASP A 561 27.21 -55.25 19.74
N TRP A 562 26.39 -55.02 18.71
CA TRP A 562 25.76 -53.74 18.41
C TRP A 562 24.48 -53.60 19.25
N ASP A 563 24.29 -52.44 19.85
CA ASP A 563 23.12 -52.17 20.71
C ASP A 563 22.67 -50.71 20.53
N ILE A 564 21.43 -50.43 20.95
CA ILE A 564 20.94 -49.05 21.04
C ILE A 564 21.57 -48.41 22.27
N VAL A 565 22.35 -47.36 22.05
CA VAL A 565 23.05 -46.62 23.08
C VAL A 565 22.45 -45.22 23.19
N ASN A 566 21.72 -44.97 24.27
CA ASN A 566 21.25 -43.64 24.62
C ASN A 566 22.34 -42.92 25.42
N PHE A 567 23.03 -41.97 24.77
CA PHE A 567 24.09 -41.20 25.41
C PHE A 567 23.54 -40.08 26.29
N SER A 568 22.49 -39.39 25.81
CA SER A 568 21.97 -38.18 26.46
C SER A 568 20.51 -37.79 26.18
N VAL A 569 19.73 -38.61 25.46
CA VAL A 569 18.34 -38.29 25.11
C VAL A 569 17.43 -38.42 26.34
N ILE A 570 17.08 -37.27 26.92
CA ILE A 570 16.02 -37.11 27.95
C ILE A 570 15.34 -35.73 27.74
N PRO A 571 14.46 -35.56 26.75
CA PRO A 571 13.83 -34.27 26.43
C PRO A 571 13.17 -33.57 27.62
N SER A 572 12.56 -34.31 28.54
CA SER A 572 11.94 -33.74 29.74
C SER A 572 12.93 -33.23 30.79
N GLY A 573 14.20 -33.64 30.74
CA GLY A 573 15.25 -33.27 31.68
C GLY A 573 16.44 -32.53 31.06
N PHE A 574 16.60 -32.61 29.74
CA PHE A 574 17.59 -31.89 28.94
C PHE A 574 16.86 -31.07 27.87
N ASN A 575 16.44 -29.86 28.25
CA ASN A 575 15.68 -28.94 27.42
C ASN A 575 16.16 -27.51 27.61
N ALA A 576 15.79 -26.65 26.67
CA ALA A 576 15.99 -25.21 26.75
C ALA A 576 14.66 -24.50 26.98
N GLN A 577 14.71 -23.31 27.58
CA GLN A 577 13.61 -22.34 27.69
C GLN A 577 14.17 -20.93 27.77
N TYR A 578 13.39 -19.90 27.41
CA TYR A 578 13.72 -18.54 27.81
C TYR A 578 13.55 -18.39 29.33
N ASP A 579 14.52 -17.78 29.99
CA ASP A 579 14.53 -17.61 31.45
C ASP A 579 13.69 -16.38 31.84
N MET A 580 12.37 -16.55 31.75
CA MET A 580 11.38 -15.49 31.91
C MET A 580 11.18 -15.09 33.38
N THR A 581 11.05 -13.78 33.65
CA THR A 581 10.72 -13.27 34.99
C THR A 581 9.35 -13.74 35.49
N GLN A 582 8.38 -13.96 34.58
CA GLN A 582 7.07 -14.54 34.92
C GLN A 582 6.71 -15.66 33.94
N THR A 583 6.41 -16.84 34.47
CA THR A 583 6.19 -18.07 33.69
C THR A 583 4.71 -18.39 33.42
N ASN A 584 3.78 -17.65 34.03
CA ASN A 584 2.34 -17.98 34.05
C ASN A 584 1.47 -17.01 33.22
N SER A 585 2.09 -16.15 32.40
CA SER A 585 1.42 -15.09 31.64
C SER A 585 1.88 -15.07 30.19
N ASN A 586 0.96 -14.77 29.27
CA ASN A 586 1.30 -14.48 27.87
C ASN A 586 1.98 -13.11 27.79
N GLN A 587 3.27 -13.04 28.16
CA GLN A 587 4.05 -11.80 28.18
C GLN A 587 4.65 -11.44 26.83
N SER A 588 4.57 -12.35 25.86
CA SER A 588 5.14 -12.18 24.54
C SER A 588 4.02 -12.07 23.54
N SER A 589 4.23 -11.30 22.48
CA SER A 589 3.25 -11.13 21.41
C SER A 589 3.91 -10.99 20.05
N ASN A 590 3.11 -11.18 19.00
CA ASN A 590 3.47 -10.87 17.63
C ASN A 590 2.30 -10.16 16.98
N THR A 591 2.59 -9.02 16.35
CA THR A 591 1.62 -8.11 15.76
C THR A 591 1.99 -7.87 14.32
N ASN A 592 1.08 -8.20 13.40
CA ASN A 592 1.29 -7.89 11.98
C ASN A 592 1.27 -6.38 11.73
N LYS A 593 2.00 -5.94 10.71
CA LYS A 593 2.16 -4.52 10.37
C LYS A 593 1.91 -4.28 8.89
N THR A 594 1.42 -3.09 8.60
CA THR A 594 1.52 -2.47 7.28
C THR A 594 2.97 -2.03 7.06
N SER A 595 3.35 -1.78 5.81
CA SER A 595 4.66 -1.24 5.47
C SER A 595 4.65 -0.59 4.10
N TYR A 596 5.71 0.14 3.76
CA TYR A 596 5.89 0.76 2.46
C TYR A 596 7.35 0.68 1.97
N THR A 597 7.56 0.71 0.65
CA THR A 597 8.90 0.71 0.03
C THR A 597 8.85 1.26 -1.41
N TYR A 598 9.99 1.26 -2.10
CA TYR A 598 10.11 1.67 -3.51
C TYR A 598 10.62 0.53 -4.39
N ALA A 599 10.24 0.48 -5.68
CA ALA A 599 10.71 -0.56 -6.59
C ALA A 599 10.86 -0.08 -8.05
N THR A 600 11.48 -0.89 -8.92
CA THR A 600 11.69 -0.60 -10.36
C THR A 600 11.11 -1.59 -11.37
N LYS A 601 10.64 -2.79 -10.98
CA LYS A 601 10.29 -3.87 -11.92
C LYS A 601 9.09 -4.73 -11.51
N LEU A 602 8.30 -5.20 -12.47
CA LEU A 602 7.13 -6.08 -12.26
C LEU A 602 6.89 -7.14 -13.39
N GLU A 603 7.87 -7.41 -14.27
CA GLU A 603 7.66 -7.92 -15.64
C GLU A 603 7.18 -9.39 -15.82
N THR A 604 6.65 -9.75 -17.01
CA THR A 604 6.22 -11.11 -17.39
C THR A 604 7.18 -11.77 -18.37
N GLU A 605 7.43 -13.07 -18.15
CA GLU A 605 8.26 -13.97 -18.96
C GLU A 605 9.72 -13.54 -19.22
N ALA A 606 10.40 -13.07 -18.17
CA ALA A 606 11.83 -13.30 -17.91
C ALA A 606 12.21 -12.80 -16.49
N SER A 607 11.98 -13.64 -15.46
CA SER A 607 12.59 -13.58 -14.10
C SER A 607 12.93 -12.23 -13.43
N ALA A 608 12.17 -11.15 -13.65
CA ALA A 608 12.53 -9.84 -13.10
C ALA A 608 11.55 -9.40 -11.99
N GLY A 609 11.86 -9.78 -10.74
CA GLY A 609 11.15 -9.34 -9.54
C GLY A 609 11.41 -7.87 -9.17
N LEU A 610 10.67 -7.37 -8.18
CA LEU A 610 10.76 -5.98 -7.70
C LEU A 610 12.12 -5.71 -7.03
N LYS A 611 12.84 -4.69 -7.51
CA LYS A 611 14.12 -4.23 -6.95
C LYS A 611 14.07 -2.80 -6.43
N LEU A 612 14.69 -2.57 -5.27
CA LEU A 612 14.80 -1.26 -4.63
C LEU A 612 15.69 -0.30 -5.44
N PRO A 613 15.21 0.88 -5.86
CA PRO A 613 16.01 1.80 -6.66
C PRO A 613 16.87 2.77 -5.86
N TYR A 614 17.80 3.42 -6.57
CA TYR A 614 18.37 4.70 -6.14
C TYR A 614 17.43 5.84 -6.56
N LEU A 615 17.06 6.71 -5.62
CA LEU A 615 16.09 7.79 -5.88
C LEU A 615 16.83 9.11 -6.29
N PRO A 616 16.33 9.86 -7.31
CA PRO A 616 16.95 11.06 -7.89
C PRO A 616 16.70 12.36 -7.08
N ASP A 617 17.02 13.55 -7.60
CA ASP A 617 16.98 14.84 -6.85
C ASP A 617 15.63 15.22 -6.23
N ILE A 618 14.50 14.69 -6.73
CA ILE A 618 13.15 14.86 -6.13
C ILE A 618 12.82 13.83 -5.03
N ALA A 619 13.75 12.92 -4.72
CA ALA A 619 13.60 11.81 -3.79
C ALA A 619 13.15 12.22 -2.39
N GLY A 620 13.64 13.36 -1.90
CA GLY A 620 13.28 13.85 -0.57
C GLY A 620 11.77 14.07 -0.44
N SER A 621 11.16 14.69 -1.45
CA SER A 621 9.73 14.97 -1.49
C SER A 621 8.90 13.70 -1.69
N ILE A 622 9.31 12.81 -2.61
CA ILE A 622 8.66 11.50 -2.79
C ILE A 622 8.70 10.72 -1.47
N LYS A 623 9.83 10.75 -0.75
CA LYS A 623 9.96 10.03 0.52
C LYS A 623 8.99 10.53 1.57
N THR A 624 8.98 11.84 1.83
CA THR A 624 8.11 12.44 2.86
C THR A 624 6.64 12.22 2.55
N THR A 625 6.23 12.32 1.29
CA THR A 625 4.82 12.20 0.90
C THR A 625 4.34 10.75 0.83
N ALA A 626 5.21 9.81 0.41
CA ALA A 626 4.91 8.38 0.51
C ALA A 626 4.81 7.91 1.97
N GLU A 627 5.64 8.45 2.88
CA GLU A 627 5.56 8.17 4.31
C GLU A 627 4.23 8.67 4.90
N ASP A 628 3.80 9.89 4.54
CA ASP A 628 2.50 10.45 4.93
C ASP A 628 1.32 9.62 4.40
N LYS A 629 1.32 9.28 3.09
CA LYS A 629 0.31 8.38 2.51
C LYS A 629 0.29 7.02 3.21
N TYR A 630 1.44 6.49 3.58
CA TYR A 630 1.52 5.24 4.35
C TYR A 630 0.88 5.38 5.74
N GLU A 631 1.12 6.49 6.46
CA GLU A 631 0.48 6.76 7.75
C GLU A 631 -1.05 6.84 7.60
N THR A 632 -1.57 7.55 6.60
CA THR A 632 -2.99 7.59 6.26
C THR A 632 -3.53 6.19 5.94
N VAL A 633 -2.83 5.44 5.09
CA VAL A 633 -3.21 4.07 4.73
C VAL A 633 -3.28 3.17 5.96
N ASN A 634 -2.34 3.31 6.90
CA ASN A 634 -2.32 2.55 8.14
C ASN A 634 -3.48 2.92 9.09
N ASP A 635 -3.91 4.18 9.10
CA ASP A 635 -4.94 4.68 10.01
C ASP A 635 -6.36 4.50 9.48
N GLU A 636 -6.57 4.69 8.17
CA GLU A 636 -7.90 4.64 7.53
C GLU A 636 -8.30 3.22 7.11
N ASN A 637 -7.34 2.45 6.59
CA ASN A 637 -7.64 1.09 6.19
C ASN A 637 -7.64 0.19 7.41
N THR A 638 -8.73 -0.54 7.58
CA THR A 638 -8.92 -1.50 8.68
C THR A 638 -8.08 -2.76 8.48
N PHE A 639 -6.82 -2.66 8.06
CA PHE A 639 -5.91 -3.81 8.04
C PHE A 639 -5.97 -4.50 9.39
N THR A 640 -6.32 -5.78 9.41
CA THR A 640 -6.43 -6.51 10.67
C THR A 640 -5.01 -6.79 11.16
N GLN A 641 -4.46 -5.86 11.94
CA GLN A 641 -3.25 -6.08 12.74
C GLN A 641 -3.59 -7.10 13.82
N GLY A 642 -3.59 -8.38 13.45
CA GLY A 642 -3.77 -9.45 14.41
C GLY A 642 -2.58 -9.48 15.35
N GLU A 643 -2.87 -9.33 16.64
CA GLU A 643 -1.94 -9.63 17.71
C GLU A 643 -2.27 -11.02 18.27
N PHE A 644 -1.27 -11.89 18.32
CA PHE A 644 -1.36 -13.11 19.11
C PHE A 644 -0.34 -13.05 20.25
N THR A 645 -0.74 -13.58 21.41
CA THR A 645 0.11 -13.61 22.60
C THR A 645 0.53 -15.03 22.93
N TYR A 646 1.74 -15.22 23.45
CA TYR A 646 2.29 -16.52 23.77
C TYR A 646 3.17 -16.49 25.02
N ASN A 647 3.40 -17.69 25.56
CA ASN A 647 4.33 -17.91 26.66
C ASN A 647 5.68 -18.39 26.10
N ALA A 648 6.72 -17.57 26.25
CA ALA A 648 8.08 -17.92 25.83
C ALA A 648 8.82 -18.81 26.86
N ALA A 649 8.23 -19.06 28.04
CA ALA A 649 8.78 -19.99 29.05
C ALA A 649 8.53 -21.48 28.71
N THR A 650 7.96 -21.79 27.53
CA THR A 650 7.80 -23.17 27.06
C THR A 650 9.18 -23.84 26.90
N THR A 651 9.29 -25.08 27.36
CA THR A 651 10.51 -25.87 27.20
C THR A 651 10.51 -26.65 25.89
N THR A 652 11.69 -26.84 25.31
CA THR A 652 11.84 -27.71 24.14
C THR A 652 11.50 -29.16 24.44
N GLY A 653 10.89 -29.84 23.47
CA GLY A 653 10.67 -31.28 23.49
C GLY A 653 11.83 -32.06 22.87
N PHE A 654 11.51 -33.16 22.19
CA PHE A 654 12.48 -33.91 21.37
C PHE A 654 12.62 -33.28 19.98
N GLY A 655 12.95 -31.99 19.97
CA GLY A 655 12.94 -31.11 18.81
C GLY A 655 12.64 -29.67 19.21
N ASP A 656 12.77 -28.76 18.24
CA ASP A 656 12.62 -27.32 18.47
C ASP A 656 11.19 -26.93 18.82
N GLU A 657 11.06 -25.81 19.52
CA GLU A 657 9.79 -25.12 19.70
C GLU A 657 9.82 -23.83 18.87
N ILE A 658 8.77 -23.60 18.07
CA ILE A 658 8.66 -22.42 17.23
C ILE A 658 7.38 -21.64 17.53
N TRP A 659 7.46 -20.32 17.41
CA TRP A 659 6.29 -19.45 17.40
C TRP A 659 6.26 -18.76 16.06
N TYR A 660 5.18 -18.96 15.32
CA TYR A 660 5.04 -18.44 13.95
C TYR A 660 3.68 -17.80 13.75
N SER A 661 3.63 -16.86 12.80
CA SER A 661 2.37 -16.37 12.26
C SER A 661 2.13 -16.96 10.88
N ARG A 662 0.87 -17.26 10.61
CA ARG A 662 0.35 -17.47 9.27
C ARG A 662 -0.51 -16.26 8.92
N SER A 663 -0.14 -15.52 7.87
CA SER A 663 -0.88 -14.36 7.42
C SER A 663 -1.09 -14.32 5.92
N SER A 664 -2.25 -13.83 5.49
CA SER A 664 -2.42 -13.34 4.13
C SER A 664 -1.98 -11.88 4.05
N PHE A 665 -1.32 -11.50 2.97
CA PHE A 665 -0.68 -10.19 2.83
C PHE A 665 -0.86 -9.65 1.41
N ASN A 666 -1.23 -8.38 1.32
CA ASN A 666 -1.49 -7.70 0.05
C ASN A 666 -0.44 -6.62 -0.17
N VAL A 667 0.08 -6.53 -1.39
CA VAL A 667 1.06 -5.54 -1.82
C VAL A 667 0.48 -4.77 -3.00
N TYR A 668 0.42 -3.46 -2.87
CA TYR A 668 -0.10 -2.52 -3.86
C TYR A 668 1.08 -1.74 -4.44
N ALA A 669 1.45 -2.03 -5.68
CA ALA A 669 2.56 -1.39 -6.38
C ALA A 669 2.03 -0.33 -7.34
N TYR A 670 2.20 0.94 -6.97
CA TYR A 670 1.76 2.10 -7.75
C TYR A 670 2.91 2.64 -8.59
N PRO A 671 2.81 2.68 -9.94
CA PRO A 671 3.82 3.33 -10.76
C PRO A 671 3.81 4.83 -10.53
N VAL A 672 4.98 5.47 -10.39
CA VAL A 672 5.09 6.93 -10.38
C VAL A 672 5.15 7.42 -11.83
N LEU A 673 4.07 8.03 -12.30
CA LEU A 673 3.87 8.35 -13.71
C LEU A 673 5.01 9.19 -14.29
N GLY A 674 5.57 8.74 -15.42
CA GLY A 674 6.65 9.42 -16.12
C GLY A 674 7.99 9.50 -15.38
N GLN A 675 8.15 8.81 -14.24
CA GLN A 675 9.39 8.77 -13.47
C GLN A 675 10.10 7.42 -13.63
N THR A 676 11.29 7.47 -14.21
CA THR A 676 12.19 6.33 -14.33
C THR A 676 13.44 6.55 -13.49
N VAL A 677 13.99 5.47 -12.95
CA VAL A 677 15.17 5.51 -12.09
C VAL A 677 16.09 4.33 -12.37
N CYS A 678 17.36 4.48 -11.98
CA CYS A 678 18.32 3.40 -12.13
C CYS A 678 18.04 2.22 -11.18
N PRO A 679 18.12 0.98 -11.67
CA PRO A 679 18.05 -0.22 -10.83
C PRO A 679 19.14 -0.26 -9.76
N ALA A 680 18.87 -0.94 -8.64
CA ALA A 680 19.77 -1.07 -7.48
C ALA A 680 21.19 -1.55 -7.84
N ASP A 681 21.27 -2.49 -8.79
CA ASP A 681 22.50 -3.15 -9.22
C ASP A 681 23.30 -2.33 -10.24
N ASN A 682 22.73 -1.22 -10.75
CA ASN A 682 23.40 -0.30 -11.65
C ASN A 682 23.04 1.15 -11.33
N SER A 683 23.59 1.70 -10.24
CA SER A 683 23.30 3.06 -9.78
C SER A 683 23.75 4.20 -10.72
N ASN A 684 24.50 3.91 -11.80
CA ASN A 684 24.89 4.87 -12.83
C ASN A 684 24.49 4.35 -14.22
N CYS A 685 23.23 3.94 -14.34
CA CYS A 685 22.66 3.51 -15.60
C CYS A 685 22.50 4.69 -16.58
N SER A 686 22.41 4.39 -17.87
CA SER A 686 22.01 5.37 -18.88
C SER A 686 20.49 5.55 -18.89
N ALA A 687 19.99 6.66 -19.44
CA ALA A 687 18.55 6.94 -19.52
C ALA A 687 17.73 5.84 -20.26
N ALA A 688 18.38 5.02 -21.11
CA ALA A 688 17.73 3.90 -21.79
C ALA A 688 17.68 2.61 -20.94
N GLU A 689 18.42 2.58 -19.83
CA GLU A 689 18.51 1.48 -18.87
C GLU A 689 17.75 1.83 -17.56
N GLU A 690 17.16 3.02 -17.47
CA GLU A 690 16.26 3.38 -16.38
C GLU A 690 14.93 2.63 -16.50
N GLU A 691 14.33 2.37 -15.35
CA GLU A 691 13.12 1.57 -15.23
C GLU A 691 12.05 2.32 -14.44
N GLN A 692 10.79 1.97 -14.66
CA GLN A 692 9.63 2.61 -14.04
C GLN A 692 9.74 2.58 -12.50
N LEU A 693 9.71 3.74 -11.85
CA LEU A 693 9.66 3.81 -10.39
C LEU A 693 8.27 3.41 -9.87
N TYR A 694 8.23 2.63 -8.80
CA TYR A 694 7.03 2.26 -8.06
C TYR A 694 7.11 2.71 -6.60
N VAL A 695 6.00 3.19 -6.05
CA VAL A 695 5.75 3.28 -4.61
C VAL A 695 4.89 2.08 -4.22
N MET A 696 5.30 1.37 -3.18
CA MET A 696 4.62 0.15 -2.75
C MET A 696 4.09 0.31 -1.34
N PHE A 697 2.83 -0.04 -1.14
CA PHE A 697 2.23 -0.18 0.18
C PHE A 697 1.83 -1.62 0.39
N SER A 698 1.85 -2.05 1.64
CA SER A 698 1.44 -3.41 1.96
C SER A 698 0.73 -3.51 3.29
N GLY A 699 -0.16 -4.48 3.41
CA GLY A 699 -0.87 -4.74 4.65
C GLY A 699 -1.44 -6.14 4.80
N PRO A 700 -1.61 -6.60 6.05
CA PRO A 700 -2.13 -7.92 6.38
C PRO A 700 -3.66 -7.99 6.28
N ASP A 701 -4.17 -9.16 5.89
CA ASP A 701 -5.61 -9.42 5.72
C ASP A 701 -6.14 -10.29 6.89
N ASN A 702 -5.60 -11.50 7.03
CA ASN A 702 -6.01 -12.48 8.02
C ASN A 702 -4.80 -13.06 8.73
N SER A 703 -4.92 -13.37 10.03
CA SER A 703 -3.82 -13.98 10.78
C SER A 703 -4.26 -15.07 11.74
N ALA A 704 -3.49 -16.16 11.78
CA ALA A 704 -3.59 -17.21 12.78
C ALA A 704 -2.18 -17.59 13.22
N ALA A 705 -1.95 -17.73 14.51
CA ALA A 705 -0.61 -17.91 15.04
C ALA A 705 -0.65 -18.65 16.40
N GLY A 706 0.42 -19.38 16.69
CA GLY A 706 0.55 -20.16 17.92
C GLY A 706 1.90 -20.87 18.02
N PRO A 707 2.26 -21.36 19.23
CA PRO A 707 3.38 -22.27 19.38
C PRO A 707 3.14 -23.56 18.61
N ALA A 708 4.21 -24.14 18.06
CA ALA A 708 4.20 -25.48 17.50
C ALA A 708 5.55 -26.17 17.73
N ALA A 709 5.48 -27.49 17.87
CA ALA A 709 6.67 -28.32 17.81
C ALA A 709 7.23 -28.29 16.38
N GLY A 710 8.51 -27.94 16.23
CA GLY A 710 9.20 -27.94 14.94
C GLY A 710 9.20 -29.33 14.30
N ALA A 711 9.24 -30.39 15.12
CA ALA A 711 9.22 -31.78 14.64
C ALA A 711 7.96 -32.14 13.84
N THR A 712 6.81 -31.50 14.08
CA THR A 712 5.54 -31.77 13.39
C THR A 712 5.11 -30.66 12.43
N THR A 713 5.90 -29.59 12.31
CA THR A 713 5.60 -28.47 11.40
C THR A 713 6.20 -28.74 10.03
N GLU A 714 5.36 -29.05 9.03
CA GLU A 714 5.79 -29.55 7.71
C GLU A 714 6.82 -28.65 7.01
N TRP A 715 6.57 -27.33 6.97
CA TRP A 715 7.43 -26.37 6.29
C TRP A 715 8.67 -25.95 7.07
N TYR A 716 8.78 -26.31 8.36
CA TYR A 716 9.95 -25.97 9.17
C TYR A 716 11.05 -27.03 8.95
N GLN A 717 12.18 -26.62 8.35
CA GLN A 717 13.23 -27.54 7.89
C GLN A 717 14.58 -27.29 8.59
N PRO A 718 14.69 -27.56 9.91
CA PRO A 718 15.91 -27.27 10.67
C PRO A 718 17.11 -28.07 10.16
N VAL A 719 18.31 -27.52 10.38
CA VAL A 719 19.57 -28.19 10.01
C VAL A 719 19.86 -29.40 10.88
N HIS A 720 19.45 -29.38 12.15
CA HIS A 720 19.72 -30.48 13.07
C HIS A 720 18.58 -31.52 13.13
N GLU A 721 18.96 -32.75 13.40
CA GLU A 721 18.11 -33.90 13.70
C GLU A 721 18.13 -34.18 15.21
N PRO A 722 16.98 -34.15 15.90
CA PRO A 722 16.88 -34.54 17.30
C PRO A 722 17.46 -35.94 17.54
N GLY A 723 18.33 -36.07 18.53
CA GLY A 723 18.99 -37.33 18.86
C GLY A 723 20.26 -37.62 18.04
N ASN A 724 20.71 -36.71 17.16
CA ASN A 724 21.98 -36.82 16.48
C ASN A 724 22.87 -35.57 16.64
N ILE A 725 23.94 -35.66 17.41
CA ILE A 725 24.84 -34.50 17.62
C ILE A 725 25.64 -34.13 16.37
N PHE A 726 25.78 -35.04 15.40
CA PHE A 726 26.52 -34.75 14.17
C PHE A 726 25.72 -33.92 13.17
N SER A 727 24.41 -33.73 13.35
CA SER A 727 23.64 -32.83 12.50
C SER A 727 23.71 -31.36 12.96
N TYR A 728 24.18 -31.12 14.19
CA TYR A 728 24.32 -29.76 14.72
C TYR A 728 25.59 -29.10 14.19
N PRO A 729 25.64 -27.77 14.07
CA PRO A 729 26.90 -27.09 13.82
C PRO A 729 27.97 -27.49 14.85
N TRP A 730 29.24 -27.59 14.45
CA TRP A 730 30.32 -27.99 15.38
C TRP A 730 30.97 -26.81 16.11
N ASN A 731 30.71 -25.58 15.65
CA ASN A 731 31.12 -24.32 16.28
C ASN A 731 30.31 -23.11 15.75
N GLU A 732 30.55 -21.92 16.29
CA GLU A 732 29.93 -20.65 15.84
C GLU A 732 30.20 -20.33 14.36
N THR A 733 31.38 -20.66 13.84
CA THR A 733 31.75 -20.34 12.45
C THR A 733 30.86 -21.10 11.46
N GLN A 734 30.63 -22.39 11.71
CA GLN A 734 29.75 -23.20 10.89
C GLN A 734 28.28 -22.77 11.04
N LEU A 735 27.85 -22.41 12.26
CA LEU A 735 26.51 -21.85 12.49
C LEU A 735 26.29 -20.58 11.63
N ARG A 736 27.24 -19.65 11.62
CA ARG A 736 27.17 -18.43 10.78
C ARG A 736 27.13 -18.74 9.29
N GLN A 737 27.87 -19.75 8.83
CA GLN A 737 27.84 -20.15 7.42
C GLN A 737 26.50 -20.73 7.01
N GLN A 738 25.85 -21.51 7.88
CA GLN A 738 24.54 -22.10 7.62
C GLN A 738 23.42 -21.04 7.67
N MET A 739 23.52 -20.06 8.57
CA MET A 739 22.44 -19.11 8.84
C MET A 739 22.60 -17.74 8.17
N GLY A 740 23.76 -17.47 7.59
CA GLY A 740 24.09 -16.18 6.97
C GLY A 740 24.42 -15.08 7.98
N ALA A 741 24.02 -13.85 7.66
CA ALA A 741 24.34 -12.66 8.47
C ALA A 741 23.51 -12.61 9.77
N ILE A 742 24.03 -13.23 10.83
CA ILE A 742 23.43 -13.21 12.17
C ILE A 742 23.99 -12.09 13.05
N ASP A 743 23.12 -11.50 13.87
CA ASP A 743 23.48 -10.56 14.94
C ASP A 743 23.49 -11.29 16.28
N LEU A 744 24.67 -11.52 16.86
CA LEU A 744 24.79 -12.24 18.14
C LEU A 744 24.35 -11.38 19.32
N LEU A 745 23.31 -11.86 19.99
CA LEU A 745 22.69 -11.25 21.17
C LEU A 745 23.16 -11.89 22.47
N SER A 746 24.01 -12.92 22.41
CA SER A 746 24.64 -13.58 23.56
C SER A 746 26.17 -13.48 23.53
N GLY A 747 26.80 -13.65 24.70
CA GLY A 747 28.27 -13.81 24.81
C GLY A 747 28.71 -15.26 24.52
N PRO A 748 30.03 -15.49 24.34
CA PRO A 748 30.56 -16.84 24.14
C PRO A 748 30.41 -17.66 25.42
N GLN A 749 29.75 -18.82 25.33
CA GLN A 749 29.59 -19.74 26.43
C GLN A 749 29.61 -21.18 25.93
N HIS A 750 30.13 -22.09 26.74
CA HIS A 750 30.07 -23.52 26.47
C HIS A 750 30.03 -24.29 27.78
N PHE A 751 29.57 -25.53 27.70
CA PHE A 751 29.66 -26.50 28.78
C PHE A 751 29.89 -27.91 28.22
N TYR A 752 30.24 -28.84 29.08
CA TYR A 752 30.31 -30.26 28.73
C TYR A 752 29.10 -30.98 29.33
N THR A 753 28.57 -31.95 28.60
CA THR A 753 27.56 -32.85 29.16
C THR A 753 28.16 -33.69 30.29
N ASP A 754 27.43 -33.80 31.40
CA ASP A 754 27.88 -34.50 32.61
C ASP A 754 26.68 -35.02 33.41
N ASP A 755 26.92 -35.50 34.63
CA ASP A 755 25.92 -36.03 35.55
C ASP A 755 25.39 -34.98 36.55
N SER A 756 25.58 -33.68 36.32
CA SER A 756 25.06 -32.62 37.19
C SER A 756 23.60 -32.25 36.86
N SER A 757 22.90 -31.73 37.87
CA SER A 757 21.55 -31.15 37.75
C SER A 757 21.54 -29.62 37.63
N GLN A 758 22.71 -28.98 37.62
CA GLN A 758 22.81 -27.52 37.61
C GLN A 758 22.50 -26.97 36.21
N ALA A 759 21.38 -26.25 36.08
CA ALA A 759 21.03 -25.58 34.84
C ALA A 759 22.15 -24.65 34.37
N GLN A 760 22.37 -24.60 33.05
CA GLN A 760 23.28 -23.66 32.41
C GLN A 760 22.45 -22.48 31.91
N THR A 761 22.85 -21.26 32.23
CA THR A 761 22.17 -20.05 31.77
C THR A 761 23.06 -19.32 30.78
N LEU A 762 22.53 -18.96 29.62
CA LEU A 762 23.19 -18.10 28.66
C LEU A 762 22.52 -16.74 28.70
N SER A 763 23.27 -15.72 29.13
CA SER A 763 22.72 -14.37 29.29
C SER A 763 22.79 -13.53 28.02
N TRP A 764 21.92 -12.51 27.97
CA TRP A 764 22.03 -11.42 27.00
C TRP A 764 23.41 -10.77 27.04
N ARG A 765 23.93 -10.45 25.86
CA ARG A 765 25.21 -9.76 25.68
C ARG A 765 25.17 -8.34 26.22
N SER A 766 24.05 -7.66 26.02
CA SER A 766 23.77 -6.38 26.68
C SER A 766 23.11 -6.67 28.04
N GLY A 767 23.60 -6.04 29.11
CA GLY A 767 22.95 -6.11 30.42
C GLY A 767 23.15 -7.41 31.21
N GLU A 768 24.22 -8.19 30.97
CA GLU A 768 24.59 -9.44 31.66
C GLU A 768 23.85 -9.71 33.00
N GLY A 769 22.93 -10.69 33.00
CA GLY A 769 22.18 -11.13 34.18
C GLY A 769 21.03 -10.22 34.63
N GLN A 770 20.66 -9.20 33.84
CA GLN A 770 19.46 -8.39 34.04
C GLN A 770 18.29 -8.92 33.21
N ASP A 771 17.07 -8.68 33.71
CA ASP A 771 15.84 -8.95 32.99
C ASP A 771 15.65 -7.91 31.87
N LEU A 772 15.65 -8.35 30.61
CA LEU A 772 15.44 -7.51 29.43
C LEU A 772 14.24 -7.99 28.61
N THR A 773 13.47 -7.04 28.08
CA THR A 773 12.49 -7.30 27.01
C THR A 773 13.18 -7.26 25.66
N VAL A 774 12.73 -8.09 24.72
CA VAL A 774 13.31 -8.19 23.38
C VAL A 774 12.25 -7.90 22.33
N GLY A 775 12.50 -6.91 21.48
CA GLY A 775 11.68 -6.61 20.32
C GLY A 775 12.37 -7.06 19.05
N THR A 776 11.62 -7.63 18.11
CA THR A 776 12.13 -7.93 16.77
C THR A 776 11.18 -7.44 15.68
N ILE A 777 11.74 -6.96 14.58
CA ILE A 777 11.03 -6.63 13.34
C ILE A 777 11.25 -7.78 12.36
N ASN A 778 10.17 -8.43 11.93
CA ASN A 778 10.21 -9.45 10.90
C ASN A 778 9.80 -8.85 9.56
N ASN A 779 10.71 -8.85 8.60
CA ASN A 779 10.40 -8.61 7.19
C ASN A 779 9.86 -9.89 6.53
N HIS A 780 9.37 -9.78 5.30
CA HIS A 780 9.09 -10.97 4.50
C HIS A 780 10.35 -11.81 4.30
N SER A 781 10.32 -13.03 4.80
CA SER A 781 11.45 -13.94 4.72
C SER A 781 11.45 -14.70 3.40
N ASP A 782 12.53 -14.53 2.64
CA ASP A 782 12.90 -15.39 1.51
C ASP A 782 13.63 -16.67 1.96
N ASP A 783 13.70 -16.93 3.26
CA ASP A 783 14.39 -18.09 3.81
C ASP A 783 13.61 -19.38 3.56
N THR A 784 14.11 -20.17 2.61
CA THR A 784 13.55 -21.46 2.24
C THR A 784 13.48 -22.45 3.41
N GLU A 785 14.29 -22.31 4.45
CA GLU A 785 14.30 -23.25 5.58
C GLU A 785 13.14 -23.04 6.56
N TYR A 786 12.62 -21.81 6.64
CA TYR A 786 11.69 -21.41 7.70
C TYR A 786 10.47 -20.65 7.20
N SER A 787 10.30 -20.39 5.91
CA SER A 787 9.08 -19.76 5.40
C SER A 787 8.39 -20.58 4.31
N MET A 788 7.06 -20.41 4.24
CA MET A 788 6.20 -21.07 3.26
C MET A 788 5.09 -20.12 2.81
N THR A 789 4.72 -20.19 1.53
CA THR A 789 3.54 -19.49 0.98
C THR A 789 2.63 -20.48 0.27
N ALA A 790 1.33 -20.41 0.54
CA ALA A 790 0.37 -21.37 -0.03
C ALA A 790 0.05 -21.06 -1.48
N GLU A 791 -0.43 -19.84 -1.73
CA GLU A 791 -0.76 -19.38 -3.07
C GLU A 791 -0.23 -17.97 -3.27
N LEU A 792 0.24 -17.70 -4.48
CA LEU A 792 0.50 -16.37 -4.98
C LEU A 792 -0.54 -16.10 -6.08
N SER A 793 -1.41 -15.13 -5.84
CA SER A 793 -2.30 -14.60 -6.87
C SER A 793 -1.93 -13.16 -7.15
N ILE A 794 -1.86 -12.83 -8.44
CA ILE A 794 -1.77 -11.45 -8.89
C ILE A 794 -3.21 -11.12 -9.28
N GLY A 795 -3.79 -10.12 -8.62
CA GLY A 795 -5.13 -9.65 -8.96
C GLY A 795 -5.16 -9.20 -10.43
N GLU A 796 -6.35 -9.16 -11.04
CA GLU A 796 -6.50 -8.56 -12.37
C GLU A 796 -5.83 -7.19 -12.36
N VAL A 797 -4.80 -7.07 -13.19
CA VAL A 797 -4.17 -5.80 -13.56
C VAL A 797 -5.30 -4.96 -14.14
N VAL A 798 -5.66 -3.84 -13.50
CA VAL A 798 -6.37 -2.79 -14.22
C VAL A 798 -5.35 -2.31 -15.26
N GLU A 799 -5.52 -2.80 -16.49
CA GLU A 799 -4.51 -2.78 -17.55
C GLU A 799 -4.03 -1.35 -17.83
N VAL A 800 -2.84 -1.03 -17.31
CA VAL A 800 -1.93 -0.07 -17.95
C VAL A 800 -0.60 -0.79 -18.22
N GLY A 801 -0.50 -1.38 -19.41
CA GLY A 801 0.76 -1.64 -20.10
C GLY A 801 1.67 -2.80 -19.62
N ALA A 802 1.51 -3.36 -18.42
CA ALA A 802 2.34 -4.46 -17.95
C ALA A 802 1.54 -5.77 -17.88
N LYS A 803 1.66 -6.60 -18.92
CA LYS A 803 1.53 -8.06 -18.71
C LYS A 803 2.75 -8.41 -17.86
N GLY A 804 2.56 -8.65 -16.56
CA GLY A 804 3.61 -8.79 -15.54
C GLY A 804 3.43 -10.07 -14.71
N SER A 805 4.42 -10.96 -14.61
CA SER A 805 4.39 -12.13 -13.70
C SER A 805 5.41 -11.91 -12.59
N ILE A 806 4.95 -11.68 -11.37
CA ILE A 806 5.83 -11.35 -10.25
C ILE A 806 6.55 -12.59 -9.73
N ASN A 807 7.89 -12.57 -9.69
CA ASN A 807 8.67 -13.55 -8.95
C ASN A 807 8.84 -13.10 -7.49
N TYR A 808 7.88 -13.48 -6.64
CA TYR A 808 7.90 -13.18 -5.21
C TYR A 808 9.21 -13.63 -4.53
N ASN A 809 9.72 -14.81 -4.91
CA ASN A 809 10.87 -15.46 -4.26
C ASN A 809 12.22 -14.76 -4.52
N GLU A 810 12.27 -13.80 -5.43
CA GLU A 810 13.48 -13.01 -5.77
C GLU A 810 13.25 -11.50 -5.59
N SER A 811 12.16 -11.13 -4.91
CA SER A 811 11.73 -9.74 -4.76
C SER A 811 12.48 -9.05 -3.62
N SER A 812 13.61 -8.43 -3.94
CA SER A 812 14.36 -7.62 -2.96
C SER A 812 13.58 -6.44 -2.39
N ALA A 813 12.57 -5.91 -3.10
CA ALA A 813 11.70 -4.87 -2.54
C ALA A 813 10.78 -5.44 -1.45
N ILE A 814 10.12 -6.57 -1.70
CA ILE A 814 9.20 -7.17 -0.72
C ILE A 814 9.97 -7.65 0.51
N SER A 815 11.20 -8.16 0.35
CA SER A 815 12.06 -8.54 1.48
C SER A 815 12.43 -7.38 2.41
N THR A 816 12.23 -6.12 1.98
CA THR A 816 12.44 -4.93 2.83
C THR A 816 11.18 -4.37 3.47
N MET A 817 10.01 -4.89 3.11
CA MET A 817 8.75 -4.50 3.73
C MET A 817 8.61 -5.22 5.07
N ASN A 818 8.21 -4.50 6.10
CA ASN A 818 7.97 -5.07 7.42
C ASN A 818 6.66 -5.86 7.39
N GLN A 819 6.67 -7.09 7.91
CA GLN A 819 5.49 -7.94 7.99
C GLN A 819 4.91 -7.95 9.39
N SER A 820 5.75 -8.06 10.42
CA SER A 820 5.30 -8.11 11.81
C SER A 820 6.36 -7.62 12.78
N THR A 821 5.92 -7.26 13.98
CA THR A 821 6.79 -7.02 15.13
C THR A 821 6.50 -8.04 16.21
N SER A 822 7.53 -8.61 16.83
CA SER A 822 7.36 -9.51 17.97
C SER A 822 8.02 -8.93 19.22
N SER A 823 7.34 -9.06 20.35
CA SER A 823 7.82 -8.67 21.66
C SER A 823 7.95 -9.92 22.54
N ILE A 824 9.09 -10.09 23.18
CA ILE A 824 9.30 -11.11 24.21
C ILE A 824 9.39 -10.43 25.56
N GLY A 825 8.64 -10.99 26.50
CA GLY A 825 8.63 -10.54 27.89
C GLY A 825 10.01 -10.56 28.54
N ALA A 826 10.11 -9.94 29.71
CA ALA A 826 11.37 -9.79 30.42
C ALA A 826 12.02 -11.15 30.73
N SER A 827 13.28 -11.33 30.33
CA SER A 827 14.07 -12.55 30.55
C SER A 827 15.56 -12.25 30.72
N GLN A 828 16.29 -13.19 31.32
CA GLN A 828 17.75 -13.08 31.49
C GLN A 828 18.55 -13.70 30.33
N GLY A 829 17.87 -14.28 29.34
CA GLY A 829 18.43 -15.05 28.23
C GLY A 829 17.75 -16.41 28.14
N ILE A 830 18.52 -17.48 27.93
CA ILE A 830 18.01 -18.85 27.94
C ILE A 830 18.57 -19.67 29.10
N ALA A 831 17.76 -20.57 29.64
CA ALA A 831 18.15 -21.58 30.61
C ALA A 831 18.10 -22.97 29.97
N ILE A 832 19.11 -23.79 30.26
CA ILE A 832 19.27 -25.14 29.74
C ILE A 832 19.30 -26.09 30.94
N ALA A 833 18.26 -26.90 31.07
CA ALA A 833 18.18 -27.92 32.10
C ALA A 833 19.18 -29.05 31.81
N LYS A 834 19.83 -29.59 32.85
CA LYS A 834 20.70 -30.77 32.74
C LYS A 834 20.02 -31.96 33.42
N PRO A 835 20.01 -33.15 32.78
CA PRO A 835 19.17 -34.24 33.22
C PRO A 835 19.72 -35.03 34.42
N ASN A 836 20.89 -34.65 34.98
CA ASN A 836 21.56 -35.36 36.09
C ASN A 836 21.79 -36.86 35.80
N SER A 837 21.88 -37.23 34.51
CA SER A 837 21.89 -38.62 34.07
C SER A 837 22.44 -38.73 32.63
N PHE A 838 23.77 -38.79 32.53
CA PHE A 838 24.48 -38.95 31.26
C PHE A 838 25.26 -40.28 31.25
N LEU A 839 25.20 -41.03 30.14
CA LEU A 839 25.86 -42.33 30.07
C LEU A 839 27.37 -42.17 30.15
N LYS A 840 28.00 -42.74 31.19
CA LYS A 840 29.47 -42.82 31.35
C LYS A 840 30.20 -41.53 30.91
N PHE A 841 29.83 -40.38 31.49
CA PHE A 841 30.23 -39.06 30.98
C PHE A 841 31.73 -38.88 30.72
N ALA A 842 32.62 -39.45 31.55
CA ALA A 842 34.07 -39.40 31.32
C ALA A 842 34.51 -40.01 29.95
N LEU A 843 33.72 -40.90 29.37
CA LEU A 843 33.96 -41.52 28.06
C LEU A 843 33.22 -40.82 26.93
N TYR A 844 31.97 -40.40 27.15
CA TYR A 844 31.08 -39.95 26.06
C TYR A 844 30.68 -38.47 26.12
N GLN A 845 31.12 -37.69 27.12
CA GLN A 845 30.79 -36.27 27.19
C GLN A 845 31.17 -35.52 25.91
N TYR A 846 30.40 -34.50 25.56
CA TYR A 846 30.68 -33.63 24.42
C TYR A 846 30.46 -32.17 24.81
N ARG A 847 31.14 -31.27 24.10
CA ARG A 847 30.98 -29.82 24.28
C ARG A 847 29.68 -29.37 23.64
N VAL A 848 28.94 -28.52 24.33
CA VAL A 848 27.73 -27.84 23.85
C VAL A 848 27.95 -26.34 23.97
N GLU A 849 27.62 -25.62 22.90
CA GLU A 849 27.72 -24.15 22.85
C GLU A 849 26.35 -23.57 22.48
N PRO A 850 25.66 -22.88 23.40
CA PRO A 850 24.42 -22.19 23.09
C PRO A 850 24.68 -20.79 22.50
N PHE A 851 23.77 -20.33 21.64
CA PHE A 851 23.79 -18.99 21.04
C PHE A 851 22.38 -18.39 21.05
N ILE A 852 22.28 -17.08 21.25
CA ILE A 852 21.06 -16.30 20.97
C ILE A 852 21.40 -15.25 19.92
N PHE A 853 20.60 -15.15 18.87
CA PHE A 853 20.81 -14.19 17.79
C PHE A 853 19.50 -13.80 17.10
N GLY A 854 19.55 -12.64 16.43
CA GLY A 854 18.63 -12.32 15.36
C GLY A 854 19.39 -12.22 14.03
N ARG A 855 18.83 -11.47 13.10
CA ARG A 855 19.43 -11.15 11.79
C ARG A 855 19.86 -9.70 11.74
N THR A 856 20.78 -9.41 10.84
CA THR A 856 21.01 -8.03 10.41
C THR A 856 19.86 -7.55 9.53
N PRO A 857 19.39 -6.29 9.68
CA PRO A 857 18.36 -5.76 8.79
C PRO A 857 18.80 -5.81 7.33
N PRO A 858 17.88 -6.04 6.38
CA PRO A 858 18.14 -5.85 4.96
C PRO A 858 18.66 -4.43 4.68
N ALA A 859 19.53 -4.28 3.68
CA ALA A 859 19.90 -2.96 3.21
C ALA A 859 18.67 -2.26 2.62
N ASN A 860 18.52 -0.96 2.89
CA ASN A 860 17.47 -0.09 2.32
C ASN A 860 16.03 -0.35 2.81
N VAL A 861 15.83 -0.90 4.01
CA VAL A 861 14.51 -0.79 4.70
C VAL A 861 14.19 0.71 4.87
N VAL A 862 13.06 1.14 4.32
CA VAL A 862 12.64 2.55 4.31
C VAL A 862 11.75 2.86 5.52
N ASP A 863 10.87 1.92 5.84
CA ASP A 863 9.92 2.00 6.94
C ASP A 863 10.61 1.81 8.30
N ASN A 864 10.57 2.84 9.14
CA ASN A 864 11.20 2.87 10.46
C ASN A 864 10.21 2.49 11.55
N VAL A 865 9.99 1.19 11.71
CA VAL A 865 9.21 0.67 12.83
C VAL A 865 9.97 0.91 14.15
N LYS A 866 9.36 1.68 15.06
CA LYS A 866 9.93 1.95 16.38
C LYS A 866 9.51 0.88 17.38
N LEU A 867 10.47 0.10 17.84
CA LEU A 867 10.29 -0.84 18.96
C LEU A 867 10.47 -0.11 20.31
N THR A 868 9.79 -0.60 21.35
CA THR A 868 9.85 -0.01 22.71
C THR A 868 10.69 -0.83 23.68
N GLU A 869 11.08 -2.02 23.26
CA GLU A 869 11.81 -3.02 24.03
C GLU A 869 13.28 -2.64 24.21
N SER A 870 13.88 -3.16 25.31
CA SER A 870 15.24 -2.83 25.73
C SER A 870 16.31 -3.36 24.77
N LEU A 871 16.10 -4.57 24.23
CA LEU A 871 16.93 -5.17 23.20
C LEU A 871 16.13 -5.23 21.89
N GLN A 872 16.76 -4.84 20.79
CA GLN A 872 16.10 -4.76 19.47
C GLN A 872 16.93 -5.53 18.45
N THR A 873 16.27 -6.31 17.60
CA THR A 873 16.90 -7.07 16.52
C THR A 873 15.96 -7.18 15.31
N TYR A 874 16.41 -7.85 14.24
CA TYR A 874 15.63 -8.11 13.03
C TYR A 874 15.48 -9.61 12.78
N GLY A 875 14.42 -9.99 12.06
CA GLY A 875 14.09 -11.37 11.75
C GLY A 875 13.73 -12.21 12.97
N PRO A 876 13.54 -13.54 12.79
CA PRO A 876 13.20 -14.40 13.91
C PRO A 876 14.27 -14.34 15.01
N LEU A 877 13.85 -14.16 16.26
CA LEU A 877 14.75 -14.34 17.40
C LEU A 877 15.02 -15.85 17.56
N GLN A 878 16.28 -16.24 17.59
CA GLN A 878 16.64 -17.65 17.62
C GLN A 878 17.60 -17.98 18.76
N ALA A 879 17.30 -19.07 19.45
CA ALA A 879 18.24 -19.78 20.30
C ALA A 879 18.68 -21.07 19.60
N ALA A 880 19.98 -21.21 19.32
CA ALA A 880 20.53 -22.39 18.64
C ALA A 880 21.74 -22.96 19.39
N PHE A 881 22.20 -24.13 18.96
CA PHE A 881 23.28 -24.85 19.62
C PHE A 881 24.31 -25.37 18.62
N ALA A 882 25.57 -25.37 19.04
CA ALA A 882 26.62 -26.17 18.44
C ALA A 882 27.01 -27.34 19.36
N ALA A 883 27.48 -28.43 18.78
CA ALA A 883 27.94 -29.62 19.50
C ALA A 883 29.32 -30.05 19.00
N ASN A 884 30.27 -30.33 19.89
CA ASN A 884 31.59 -30.80 19.48
C ASN A 884 32.03 -32.03 20.30
N PRO A 885 31.80 -33.25 19.78
CA PRO A 885 32.24 -34.48 20.43
C PRO A 885 33.77 -34.68 20.42
N VAL A 886 34.51 -33.96 19.57
CA VAL A 886 35.97 -34.15 19.41
C VAL A 886 36.80 -33.03 20.02
N ASP A 887 36.18 -32.03 20.65
CA ASP A 887 36.87 -31.02 21.45
C ASP A 887 37.84 -31.67 22.46
N SER A 888 38.96 -31.01 22.74
CA SER A 888 39.96 -31.46 23.73
C SER A 888 39.39 -31.86 25.10
N GLY A 889 38.34 -31.19 25.57
CA GLY A 889 37.66 -31.50 26.83
C GLY A 889 36.59 -32.59 26.73
N SER A 890 36.21 -33.02 25.52
CA SER A 890 35.20 -34.07 25.32
C SER A 890 35.74 -35.45 25.71
N GLY A 891 34.84 -36.42 25.83
CA GLY A 891 35.14 -37.78 26.26
C GLY A 891 36.12 -38.50 25.33
N SER A 892 36.99 -39.34 25.92
CA SER A 892 38.09 -39.97 25.16
C SER A 892 37.62 -40.95 24.07
N TRP A 893 36.40 -41.45 24.15
CA TRP A 893 35.86 -42.41 23.18
C TRP A 893 35.71 -41.81 21.78
N TRP A 894 35.26 -40.56 21.67
CA TRP A 894 35.08 -39.87 20.38
C TRP A 894 36.37 -39.71 19.58
N ARG A 895 37.51 -39.60 20.28
CA ARG A 895 38.84 -39.45 19.67
C ARG A 895 39.58 -40.77 19.46
N ASN A 896 39.02 -41.89 19.94
CA ASN A 896 39.62 -43.20 19.75
C ASN A 896 39.59 -43.60 18.27
N SER A 897 40.71 -44.06 17.72
CA SER A 897 40.77 -44.52 16.32
C SER A 897 39.78 -45.64 16.03
N ASN A 898 39.48 -46.51 17.01
CA ASN A 898 38.55 -47.63 16.84
C ASN A 898 37.08 -47.23 16.99
N ASN A 899 36.77 -45.94 17.20
CA ASN A 899 35.41 -45.45 17.26
C ASN A 899 34.69 -45.71 15.91
N PRO A 900 33.50 -46.34 15.90
CA PRO A 900 32.78 -46.62 14.67
C PRO A 900 32.52 -45.41 13.78
N TYR A 901 32.26 -44.21 14.35
CA TYR A 901 32.06 -42.97 13.59
C TYR A 901 33.33 -42.49 12.87
N ARG A 902 34.52 -42.97 13.28
CA ARG A 902 35.79 -42.71 12.57
C ARG A 902 36.14 -43.81 11.56
N GLN A 903 35.51 -44.98 11.69
CA GLN A 903 35.78 -46.14 10.85
C GLN A 903 34.82 -46.23 9.67
N ASN A 904 33.58 -45.78 9.83
CA ASN A 904 32.51 -45.92 8.86
C ASN A 904 31.92 -44.56 8.50
N ILE A 905 31.42 -44.46 7.27
CA ILE A 905 30.62 -43.33 6.80
C ILE A 905 29.15 -43.57 7.19
N ASP A 906 28.38 -42.49 7.40
CA ASP A 906 26.94 -42.57 7.66
C ASP A 906 26.20 -41.51 6.83
N VAL A 907 25.84 -41.87 5.59
CA VAL A 907 25.10 -40.98 4.69
C VAL A 907 23.62 -41.06 5.03
N ALA A 908 23.02 -39.94 5.41
CA ALA A 908 21.66 -39.92 5.95
C ALA A 908 20.83 -38.73 5.46
N LEU A 909 19.51 -38.87 5.58
CA LEU A 909 18.52 -37.79 5.56
C LEU A 909 18.09 -37.48 7.00
N ASN A 910 17.50 -36.31 7.23
CA ASN A 910 17.01 -35.93 8.55
C ASN A 910 15.66 -36.62 8.85
N HIS A 911 15.66 -37.51 9.85
CA HIS A 911 14.48 -38.24 10.32
C HIS A 911 14.17 -37.86 11.79
N PRO A 912 13.39 -36.79 12.05
CA PRO A 912 13.15 -36.29 13.41
C PRO A 912 12.51 -37.31 14.36
N VAL A 913 11.77 -38.28 13.81
CA VAL A 913 11.08 -39.34 14.56
C VAL A 913 11.78 -40.70 14.38
N ARG A 914 13.09 -40.71 14.11
CA ARG A 914 13.92 -41.93 14.03
C ARG A 914 13.89 -42.72 15.34
N TRP A 915 13.78 -42.02 16.46
CA TRP A 915 13.84 -42.59 17.80
C TRP A 915 12.55 -42.32 18.55
N SER A 916 12.08 -43.31 19.32
CA SER A 916 10.86 -43.19 20.12
C SER A 916 11.09 -43.61 21.55
N LYS A 917 10.29 -43.09 22.48
CA LYS A 917 10.34 -43.51 23.88
C LYS A 917 9.75 -44.92 24.00
N THR A 918 10.48 -45.82 24.66
CA THR A 918 10.04 -47.19 24.89
C THR A 918 9.93 -47.51 26.38
N THR A 919 9.23 -48.61 26.68
CA THR A 919 9.25 -49.25 28.01
C THR A 919 10.22 -50.44 28.05
N GLN A 920 10.78 -50.85 26.91
CA GLN A 920 11.77 -51.91 26.84
C GLN A 920 13.10 -51.43 27.42
N GLN A 921 13.54 -52.10 28.47
CA GLN A 921 14.74 -51.72 29.19
C GLN A 921 15.91 -52.63 28.84
N ASN A 922 16.97 -52.05 28.29
CA ASN A 922 18.30 -52.61 28.29
C ASN A 922 19.26 -51.65 29.02
N ALA A 923 20.49 -52.08 29.32
CA ALA A 923 21.40 -51.30 30.15
C ALA A 923 21.97 -50.05 29.45
N LEU A 924 21.86 -49.94 28.13
CA LEU A 924 22.49 -48.91 27.30
C LEU A 924 21.50 -47.96 26.64
N ASN A 925 20.24 -48.36 26.44
CA ASN A 925 19.19 -47.57 25.82
C ASN A 925 18.40 -46.71 26.82
N CYS A 926 18.60 -46.94 28.12
CA CYS A 926 17.93 -46.23 29.20
C CYS A 926 18.86 -45.27 29.96
N LEU A 927 18.38 -44.05 30.19
CA LEU A 927 18.97 -43.08 31.11
C LEU A 927 18.02 -42.81 32.29
N ASP A 928 18.59 -42.40 33.42
CA ASP A 928 17.88 -42.15 34.70
C ASP A 928 16.99 -43.33 35.18
N GLY A 929 17.35 -44.55 34.78
CA GLY A 929 16.61 -45.79 35.07
C GLY A 929 15.17 -45.85 34.53
N SER A 930 14.74 -44.86 33.72
CA SER A 930 13.32 -44.70 33.37
C SER A 930 13.06 -44.06 31.99
N TYR A 931 14.02 -43.36 31.39
CA TYR A 931 13.89 -42.82 30.04
C TYR A 931 14.64 -43.70 29.04
N CYS A 932 13.92 -44.63 28.44
CA CYS A 932 14.46 -45.58 27.47
C CYS A 932 14.06 -45.19 26.05
N VAL A 933 14.98 -45.35 25.12
CA VAL A 933 14.79 -45.03 23.71
C VAL A 933 14.90 -46.31 22.88
N ASP A 934 14.12 -46.38 21.81
CA ASP A 934 14.13 -47.47 20.84
C ASP A 934 14.08 -46.91 19.41
N PHE A 935 14.50 -47.72 18.45
CA PHE A 935 14.41 -47.37 17.04
C PHE A 935 12.95 -47.38 16.59
N ASN A 936 12.52 -46.34 15.91
CA ASN A 936 11.18 -46.28 15.33
C ASN A 936 11.20 -47.04 13.99
N ASP A 937 10.83 -48.31 14.02
CA ASP A 937 10.88 -49.17 12.84
C ASP A 937 10.04 -48.58 11.69
N PRO A 938 10.60 -48.48 10.46
CA PRO A 938 9.82 -48.05 9.31
C PRO A 938 8.69 -49.05 9.01
N GLU A 939 7.53 -48.55 8.58
CA GLU A 939 6.44 -49.39 8.03
C GLU A 939 6.30 -49.16 6.51
N PRO A 940 7.04 -49.87 5.64
CA PRO A 940 7.04 -49.63 4.20
C PRO A 940 5.67 -49.82 3.52
N ASN A 941 4.77 -50.58 4.15
CA ASN A 941 3.42 -50.81 3.64
C ASN A 941 2.42 -49.71 4.04
N ASN A 942 2.85 -48.74 4.84
CA ASN A 942 2.02 -47.68 5.43
C ASN A 942 2.79 -46.36 5.53
N LEU A 943 3.33 -45.89 4.41
CA LEU A 943 4.22 -44.72 4.35
C LEU A 943 3.62 -43.46 5.00
N TRP A 944 2.30 -43.27 4.93
CA TRP A 944 1.64 -42.04 5.40
C TRP A 944 1.43 -41.98 6.92
N ASN A 945 1.22 -43.12 7.58
CA ASN A 945 1.07 -43.17 9.03
C ASN A 945 2.36 -43.58 9.75
N SER A 946 3.40 -43.96 9.02
CA SER A 946 4.70 -44.29 9.58
C SER A 946 5.52 -43.01 9.74
N GLU A 947 5.54 -42.49 10.97
CA GLU A 947 6.21 -41.24 11.34
C GLU A 947 7.71 -41.24 11.02
N PHE A 948 8.32 -42.42 10.88
CA PHE A 948 9.70 -42.58 10.41
C PHE A 948 9.94 -41.89 9.05
N TYR A 949 8.96 -41.91 8.13
CA TYR A 949 9.10 -41.30 6.81
C TYR A 949 8.79 -39.79 6.78
N TRP A 950 8.44 -39.18 7.91
CA TRP A 950 8.28 -37.73 8.01
C TRP A 950 9.66 -37.08 8.08
N MET A 951 10.28 -36.90 6.92
CA MET A 951 11.64 -36.40 6.77
C MET A 951 11.70 -34.87 6.81
N ARG A 952 12.89 -34.35 7.13
CA ARG A 952 13.24 -32.92 7.03
C ARG A 952 14.36 -32.70 6.02
N GLY A 953 14.48 -31.46 5.59
CA GLY A 953 15.48 -31.03 4.61
C GLY A 953 15.06 -31.27 3.17
N LEU A 954 13.76 -31.44 2.88
CA LEU A 954 13.22 -31.33 1.52
C LEU A 954 12.68 -29.91 1.33
N PHE A 955 13.13 -29.22 0.29
CA PHE A 955 12.69 -27.89 -0.06
C PHE A 955 11.99 -27.92 -1.42
N VAL A 956 10.83 -27.28 -1.49
CA VAL A 956 10.02 -27.18 -2.71
C VAL A 956 9.79 -25.71 -3.00
N THR A 957 10.39 -25.22 -4.08
CA THR A 957 10.28 -23.82 -4.54
C THR A 957 9.75 -23.78 -5.96
N VAL A 958 9.18 -22.65 -6.37
CA VAL A 958 8.52 -22.47 -7.67
C VAL A 958 9.12 -21.26 -8.36
N ASN A 959 9.50 -21.41 -9.63
CA ASN A 959 10.07 -20.39 -10.52
C ASN A 959 11.41 -19.76 -10.06
N SER A 960 11.91 -20.11 -8.87
CA SER A 960 13.26 -19.81 -8.37
C SER A 960 13.78 -20.93 -7.48
N LEU A 961 15.11 -21.05 -7.36
CA LEU A 961 15.79 -21.95 -6.43
C LEU A 961 15.72 -21.48 -4.96
N ASN A 962 15.44 -20.20 -4.71
CA ASN A 962 15.39 -19.60 -3.38
C ASN A 962 13.97 -19.12 -3.05
N GLY A 963 13.78 -18.55 -1.85
CA GLY A 963 12.51 -18.01 -1.39
C GLY A 963 11.68 -19.00 -0.56
N PRO A 964 10.49 -18.58 -0.10
CA PRO A 964 9.63 -19.44 0.71
C PRO A 964 9.22 -20.71 -0.04
N GLN A 965 9.12 -21.80 0.72
CA GLN A 965 8.59 -23.07 0.22
C GLN A 965 7.15 -22.90 -0.31
N ARG A 966 6.76 -23.75 -1.26
CA ARG A 966 5.46 -23.74 -1.91
C ARG A 966 4.75 -25.08 -1.72
N ILE A 967 3.46 -25.02 -1.39
CA ILE A 967 2.58 -26.20 -1.34
C ILE A 967 1.70 -26.34 -2.57
N GLN A 968 1.63 -25.32 -3.43
CA GLN A 968 0.87 -25.32 -4.68
C GLN A 968 1.68 -24.65 -5.81
N ALA A 969 1.44 -25.11 -7.03
CA ALA A 969 1.99 -24.56 -8.28
C ALA A 969 0.92 -24.67 -9.39
N LYS A 970 0.96 -23.79 -10.38
CA LYS A 970 0.06 -23.77 -11.54
C LYS A 970 0.66 -24.57 -12.70
N GLU A 971 -0.18 -25.01 -13.62
CA GLU A 971 0.30 -25.64 -14.85
C GLU A 971 1.17 -24.64 -15.64
N GLY A 972 2.37 -25.07 -16.02
CA GLY A 972 3.38 -24.22 -16.67
C GLY A 972 4.49 -23.72 -15.74
N ASP A 973 4.29 -23.77 -14.41
CA ASP A 973 5.33 -23.39 -13.44
C ASP A 973 6.53 -24.35 -13.46
N THR A 974 7.72 -23.81 -13.22
CA THR A 974 8.93 -24.62 -12.98
C THR A 974 9.06 -24.90 -11.49
N ILE A 975 9.08 -26.18 -11.11
CA ILE A 975 9.21 -26.62 -9.71
C ILE A 975 10.66 -27.06 -9.46
N PHE A 976 11.27 -26.53 -8.40
CA PHE A 976 12.58 -26.95 -7.93
C PHE A 976 12.43 -27.81 -6.67
N LEU A 977 13.13 -28.94 -6.67
CA LEU A 977 13.21 -29.86 -5.54
C LEU A 977 14.66 -29.92 -5.08
N GLN A 978 14.90 -29.56 -3.82
CA GLN A 978 16.22 -29.67 -3.20
C GLN A 978 16.11 -30.56 -1.97
N ALA A 979 17.12 -31.38 -1.73
CA ALA A 979 17.18 -32.17 -0.51
C ALA A 979 18.55 -32.03 0.16
N ARG A 980 18.53 -31.90 1.49
CA ARG A 980 19.71 -31.86 2.34
C ARG A 980 20.10 -33.27 2.73
N VAL A 981 21.36 -33.62 2.47
CA VAL A 981 21.95 -34.93 2.77
C VAL A 981 23.14 -34.70 3.68
N TYR A 982 23.29 -35.53 4.69
CA TYR A 982 24.31 -35.41 5.72
C TYR A 982 25.29 -36.57 5.68
N ASN A 983 26.48 -36.34 6.24
CA ASN A 983 27.34 -37.38 6.77
C ASN A 983 27.39 -37.32 8.30
N TYR A 984 26.66 -38.23 8.98
CA TYR A 984 26.61 -38.33 10.44
C TYR A 984 27.77 -39.14 11.03
N SER A 985 28.97 -38.96 10.48
CA SER A 985 30.18 -39.62 10.94
C SER A 985 31.35 -38.63 11.00
N LEU A 986 32.42 -39.00 11.68
CA LEU A 986 33.69 -38.27 11.72
C LEU A 986 34.60 -38.62 10.52
N LYS A 987 34.12 -39.46 9.59
CA LYS A 987 34.91 -39.98 8.48
C LYS A 987 34.49 -39.33 7.17
N ASP A 988 35.44 -38.68 6.50
CA ASP A 988 35.25 -38.19 5.14
C ASP A 988 34.88 -39.34 4.19
N MET A 989 33.92 -39.09 3.30
CA MET A 989 33.71 -39.98 2.16
C MET A 989 34.95 -39.97 1.26
N ALA A 990 35.20 -41.08 0.55
CA ALA A 990 36.26 -41.12 -0.45
C ALA A 990 35.99 -40.05 -1.53
N ALA A 991 37.02 -39.36 -2.00
CA ALA A 991 36.89 -38.23 -2.93
C ALA A 991 36.21 -38.58 -4.28
N ASP A 992 36.20 -39.87 -4.64
CA ASP A 992 35.54 -40.41 -5.84
C ASP A 992 34.17 -41.06 -5.54
N ALA A 993 33.72 -41.06 -4.28
CA ALA A 993 32.40 -41.54 -3.91
C ALA A 993 31.31 -40.60 -4.43
N LEU A 994 30.19 -41.18 -4.84
CA LEU A 994 29.05 -40.47 -5.39
C LEU A 994 27.80 -40.79 -4.58
N ILE A 995 27.00 -39.77 -4.31
CA ILE A 995 25.68 -39.92 -3.70
C ILE A 995 24.64 -39.79 -4.80
N LYS A 996 23.69 -40.72 -4.83
CA LYS A 996 22.56 -40.71 -5.76
C LYS A 996 21.28 -40.41 -5.02
N MET A 997 20.62 -39.34 -5.41
CA MET A 997 19.34 -38.91 -4.88
C MET A 997 18.27 -39.08 -5.96
N ARG A 998 17.15 -39.68 -5.59
CA ARG A 998 16.03 -39.95 -6.51
C ARG A 998 14.77 -39.31 -5.98
N PHE A 999 14.15 -38.48 -6.81
CA PHE A 999 12.88 -37.86 -6.50
C PHE A 999 11.75 -38.63 -7.16
N TYR A 1000 10.71 -38.91 -6.38
CA TYR A 1000 9.51 -39.59 -6.87
C TYR A 1000 8.31 -38.69 -6.61
N ARG A 1001 7.35 -38.71 -7.53
CA ARG A 1001 6.01 -38.15 -7.31
C ARG A 1001 4.99 -39.28 -7.21
N GLN A 1002 3.92 -39.06 -6.48
CA GLN A 1002 2.78 -39.96 -6.43
C GLN A 1002 1.49 -39.13 -6.44
N GLU A 1003 0.51 -39.57 -7.22
CA GLU A 1003 -0.82 -38.97 -7.21
C GLU A 1003 -1.50 -39.28 -5.88
N VAL A 1004 -2.35 -38.36 -5.40
CA VAL A 1004 -3.14 -38.55 -4.17
C VAL A 1004 -4.61 -38.19 -4.43
N ASP A 1005 -5.51 -38.94 -3.80
CA ASP A 1005 -6.94 -38.65 -3.68
C ASP A 1005 -7.24 -38.31 -2.21
N GLY A 1006 -7.41 -37.02 -1.94
CA GLY A 1006 -7.37 -36.48 -0.57
C GLY A 1006 -5.98 -36.67 0.04
N THR A 1007 -5.87 -37.46 1.10
CA THR A 1007 -4.59 -37.82 1.74
C THR A 1007 -4.10 -39.23 1.36
N ASN A 1008 -4.83 -39.94 0.50
CA ASN A 1008 -4.50 -41.32 0.13
C ASN A 1008 -3.75 -41.36 -1.19
N PRO A 1009 -2.67 -42.13 -1.31
CA PRO A 1009 -1.95 -42.26 -2.57
C PRO A 1009 -2.76 -43.08 -3.56
N THR A 1010 -2.79 -42.63 -4.81
CA THR A 1010 -3.38 -43.37 -5.94
C THR A 1010 -2.29 -43.78 -6.91
N GLY A 1011 -2.33 -45.05 -7.34
CA GLY A 1011 -1.35 -45.60 -8.27
C GLY A 1011 0.07 -45.77 -7.70
N ASN A 1012 1.01 -46.06 -8.61
CA ASN A 1012 2.43 -46.23 -8.27
C ASN A 1012 3.15 -44.89 -8.24
N SER A 1013 4.20 -44.77 -7.40
CA SER A 1013 5.12 -43.65 -7.49
C SER A 1013 5.90 -43.66 -8.80
N VAL A 1014 6.23 -42.48 -9.31
CA VAL A 1014 6.94 -42.27 -10.58
C VAL A 1014 8.22 -41.52 -10.30
N LEU A 1015 9.35 -42.09 -10.73
CA LEU A 1015 10.65 -41.39 -10.69
C LEU A 1015 10.57 -40.16 -11.60
N ILE A 1016 10.80 -38.99 -11.03
CA ILE A 1016 10.80 -37.72 -11.75
C ILE A 1016 12.21 -37.25 -12.08
N ASP A 1017 13.20 -37.51 -11.21
CA ASP A 1017 14.60 -37.18 -11.46
C ASP A 1017 15.58 -38.02 -10.62
N GLU A 1018 16.82 -38.15 -11.10
CA GLU A 1018 17.97 -38.71 -10.37
C GLU A 1018 19.14 -37.71 -10.41
N VAL A 1019 19.49 -37.16 -9.25
CA VAL A 1019 20.63 -36.25 -9.08
C VAL A 1019 21.82 -37.03 -8.52
N THR A 1020 23.00 -36.79 -9.07
CA THR A 1020 24.26 -37.34 -8.54
C THR A 1020 25.11 -36.19 -8.00
N VAL A 1021 25.50 -36.28 -6.72
CA VAL A 1021 26.38 -35.31 -6.07
C VAL A 1021 27.68 -35.98 -5.61
N GLY A 1022 28.72 -35.16 -5.39
CA GLY A 1022 30.04 -35.62 -4.96
C GLY A 1022 30.08 -36.10 -3.50
N SER A 1023 31.28 -36.46 -3.05
CA SER A 1023 31.57 -36.92 -1.70
C SER A 1023 31.29 -35.85 -0.63
N LEU A 1024 30.69 -36.24 0.49
CA LEU A 1024 30.50 -35.36 1.66
C LEU A 1024 31.69 -35.45 2.63
N PRO A 1025 32.10 -34.32 3.25
CA PRO A 1025 33.06 -34.35 4.34
C PRO A 1025 32.47 -35.05 5.58
N GLY A 1026 33.32 -35.53 6.46
CA GLY A 1026 32.92 -35.94 7.81
C GLY A 1026 32.68 -34.73 8.69
N PHE A 1027 31.98 -34.95 9.79
CA PHE A 1027 31.80 -33.97 10.84
C PHE A 1027 33.15 -33.48 11.39
N ASN A 1028 33.37 -32.16 11.39
CA ASN A 1028 34.64 -31.53 11.75
C ASN A 1028 35.83 -32.16 10.99
N SER A 1029 35.72 -32.21 9.66
CA SER A 1029 36.74 -32.75 8.77
C SER A 1029 38.03 -31.94 8.84
N ASP A 1030 39.18 -32.62 8.99
CA ASP A 1030 40.50 -31.98 8.92
C ASP A 1030 40.80 -31.43 7.50
N THR A 1031 40.13 -31.97 6.47
CA THR A 1031 40.35 -31.57 5.08
C THR A 1031 39.41 -30.46 4.61
N ASN A 1032 38.22 -30.37 5.23
CA ASN A 1032 37.21 -29.36 4.93
C ASN A 1032 36.52 -28.87 6.23
N PRO A 1033 37.27 -28.24 7.16
CA PRO A 1033 36.76 -27.91 8.50
C PRO A 1033 35.58 -26.92 8.47
N ASP A 1034 35.53 -26.07 7.43
CA ASP A 1034 34.55 -25.01 7.26
C ASP A 1034 33.40 -25.40 6.32
N THR A 1035 33.25 -26.68 5.97
CA THR A 1035 32.14 -27.15 5.12
C THR A 1035 31.08 -27.81 6.01
N PRO A 1036 29.80 -27.41 5.94
CA PRO A 1036 28.68 -28.15 6.50
C PRO A 1036 28.72 -29.63 6.09
N ASN A 1037 28.48 -30.53 7.03
CA ASN A 1037 28.53 -31.98 6.82
C ASN A 1037 27.24 -32.55 6.24
#